data_AF-A0A9D5LZ68-F1
#
_entry.id   AF-A0A9D5LZ68-F1
#
_cell.length_a   1.000
_cell.length_b   1.000
_cell.length_c   1.000
_cell.angle_alpha   90.00
_cell.angle_beta   90.00
_cell.angle_gamma   90.00
#
_symmetry.space_group_name_H-M   'P 1'
#
loop_
_entity.id
_entity.type
_entity.pdbx_description
1 polymer ?
#
loop_
_entity_poly.entity_id
_entity_poly.type
_entity_poly.pdbx_seq_one_letter_code
_entity_poly.pdbx_strand_id
1 'polypeptide(L)'
;MMRQRNKQVRLIVSSLLIIVMMIVSVSSAFVVIAMEQDDYVSIPNTTTNELSEKNDGLILSGGSPDDVIEKFMEPLEMEQENTEIFVSDGIMPKLSEDDDVTLFAASEIIASGECGDNLTWKVDSSGTLTISGNGELFKYYSNSEVPWSSYAADIRYVNLDIYDSTLCANGNCYAFNMLDNVEEIAIPEGITAIRESVYMFPRKLSKLILPSTYTGGLSNNNLIRHMCHLDIEVAEDNPVYCSVDGTLFSKDRTKIVQYTKSAIEPNYVIPDSVTDIDSAFYHNLYLETLTISKNVEIVDKDTYNHDFWDWGMGMDACYSQCRAVYVDEENPYFCDVDGVLYNKDMTILIWCPPHKSGDSYIIPDSVKVIAPGAFEYSRFSCIPIPDGVEILGRDAFSDSAVKNVTLSGNLKAIYGACFWCCYNLEKVIIENDEIAYSYSCFANCYNLKTAGPIGSGCDIEFCWTAEIPDYVFSSCNALTEIMIPDSITALGMYSFSGCTSLDNISLPDGIFSIECGAFEQCEFTSITIPNRVSAIGEYAFFDCANLAEITIPYSVSTIGNYAFENCASLSNIYVDKVEGTTSGAPWNAPNANITYLRKLNIAPITESYTYTGNPITQTVSITEAKADGAEEKILTIGRDYVLYHSRNKNVGTAVITVSYINDYANLKAERLTFAITPKSCNNLLIAPIPNQACTGRALTPNPTIKDTEI
;
A
#
# COMPACT_ATOMS: atom_id res chain seq x y z
N MET A 1 -13.88 23.37 -39.95
CA MET A 1 -13.80 24.30 -38.80
C MET A 1 -14.58 23.80 -37.57
N MET A 2 -15.90 23.96 -37.43
CA MET A 2 -16.57 23.62 -36.13
C MET A 2 -16.39 22.16 -35.65
N ARG A 3 -16.28 21.16 -36.54
CA ARG A 3 -15.95 19.77 -36.13
C ARG A 3 -14.52 19.56 -35.58
N GLN A 4 -13.58 20.47 -35.78
CA GLN A 4 -12.22 20.38 -35.19
C GLN A 4 -12.15 20.98 -33.79
N ARG A 5 -12.90 22.07 -33.50
CA ARG A 5 -12.93 22.66 -32.15
C ARG A 5 -13.41 21.66 -31.08
N ASN A 6 -14.37 20.79 -31.39
CA ASN A 6 -14.86 19.80 -30.44
C ASN A 6 -13.87 18.65 -30.12
N LYS A 7 -12.81 18.43 -30.91
CA LYS A 7 -11.72 17.52 -30.51
C LYS A 7 -10.72 18.21 -29.57
N GLN A 8 -10.34 19.45 -29.89
CA GLN A 8 -9.44 20.26 -29.05
C GLN A 8 -10.03 20.51 -27.65
N VAL A 9 -11.31 20.88 -27.54
CA VAL A 9 -11.97 21.08 -26.24
C VAL A 9 -12.03 19.79 -25.41
N ARG A 10 -12.21 18.61 -26.02
CA ARG A 10 -12.18 17.34 -25.27
C ARG A 10 -10.79 17.03 -24.72
N LEU A 11 -9.72 17.24 -25.49
CA LEU A 11 -8.34 17.05 -25.02
C LEU A 11 -8.02 17.93 -23.80
N ILE A 12 -8.37 19.22 -23.87
CA ILE A 12 -8.10 20.17 -22.79
C ILE A 12 -8.85 19.80 -21.50
N VAL A 13 -10.11 19.33 -21.60
CA VAL A 13 -10.85 18.86 -20.41
C VAL A 13 -10.24 17.58 -19.81
N SER A 14 -9.78 16.63 -20.62
CA SER A 14 -9.05 15.46 -20.07
C SER A 14 -7.72 15.84 -19.41
N SER A 15 -6.96 16.76 -19.98
CA SER A 15 -5.69 17.20 -19.38
C SER A 15 -5.88 17.98 -18.08
N LEU A 16 -6.94 18.79 -17.95
CA LEU A 16 -7.25 19.42 -16.66
C LEU A 16 -7.70 18.41 -15.60
N LEU A 17 -8.40 17.33 -15.97
CA LEU A 17 -8.79 16.29 -15.01
C LEU A 17 -7.55 15.58 -14.41
N ILE A 18 -6.57 15.26 -15.25
CA ILE A 18 -5.29 14.65 -14.82
C ILE A 18 -4.51 15.59 -13.90
N ILE A 19 -4.46 16.89 -14.21
CA ILE A 19 -3.80 17.90 -13.36
C ILE A 19 -4.51 18.04 -12.01
N VAL A 20 -5.85 17.99 -11.96
CA VAL A 20 -6.59 18.01 -10.69
C VAL A 20 -6.33 16.73 -9.88
N MET A 21 -6.27 15.56 -10.50
CA MET A 21 -5.90 14.30 -9.83
C MET A 21 -4.47 14.35 -9.26
N MET A 22 -3.50 14.86 -10.01
CA MET A 22 -2.12 15.07 -9.52
C MET A 22 -2.02 16.06 -8.34
N ILE A 23 -2.92 17.04 -8.26
CA ILE A 23 -2.98 17.98 -7.11
C ILE A 23 -3.60 17.32 -5.87
N VAL A 24 -4.58 16.43 -6.04
CA VAL A 24 -5.15 15.66 -4.92
C VAL A 24 -4.11 14.72 -4.31
N SER A 25 -3.31 14.01 -5.12
CA SER A 25 -2.26 13.11 -4.62
C SER A 25 -1.14 13.78 -3.81
N VAL A 26 -0.97 15.11 -3.93
CA VAL A 26 0.02 15.87 -3.13
C VAL A 26 -0.54 16.28 -1.76
N SER A 27 -1.84 16.10 -1.51
CA SER A 27 -2.47 16.47 -0.24
C SER A 27 -2.27 15.44 0.89
N SER A 28 -1.90 14.19 0.56
CA SER A 28 -1.77 13.09 1.53
C SER A 28 -0.35 12.90 2.09
N ALA A 29 0.65 13.59 1.52
CA ALA A 29 2.07 13.37 1.79
C ALA A 29 2.57 14.06 3.09
N PHE A 30 1.90 13.83 4.24
CA PHE A 30 2.26 14.49 5.50
C PHE A 30 2.14 13.67 6.81
N VAL A 31 2.12 12.33 6.76
CA VAL A 31 2.42 11.48 7.95
C VAL A 31 3.24 10.22 7.60
N VAL A 32 4.49 10.38 7.12
CA VAL A 32 5.53 9.33 7.25
C VAL A 32 6.90 10.02 7.44
N ILE A 33 7.42 10.05 8.68
CA ILE A 33 8.81 10.42 8.97
C ILE A 33 9.36 9.47 10.06
N ALA A 34 10.50 8.85 9.75
CA ALA A 34 11.41 8.14 10.66
C ALA A 34 10.82 7.01 11.54
N MET A 35 10.94 5.78 11.04
CA MET A 35 11.31 4.62 11.86
C MET A 35 12.58 3.99 11.28
N GLU A 36 13.74 4.58 11.58
CA GLU A 36 15.03 3.91 11.37
C GLU A 36 15.26 2.86 12.47
N GLN A 37 16.12 1.88 12.19
CA GLN A 37 16.35 0.71 13.04
C GLN A 37 17.17 1.08 14.30
N ASP A 38 16.70 0.66 15.47
CA ASP A 38 17.38 0.89 16.76
C ASP A 38 17.89 -0.45 17.32
N ASP A 39 19.22 -0.57 17.48
CA ASP A 39 19.90 -1.83 17.80
C ASP A 39 20.04 -2.03 19.32
N TYR A 40 19.72 -3.23 19.82
CA TYR A 40 19.39 -3.44 21.24
C TYR A 40 20.64 -3.59 22.15
N VAL A 41 21.15 -2.49 22.71
CA VAL A 41 22.19 -2.52 23.76
C VAL A 41 21.82 -1.67 24.99
N SER A 42 21.56 -2.34 26.12
CA SER A 42 21.15 -1.73 27.39
C SER A 42 22.32 -1.32 28.31
N ILE A 43 22.22 -0.18 29.02
CA ILE A 43 22.72 0.06 30.40
C ILE A 43 22.19 1.44 30.93
N PRO A 44 22.00 1.67 32.27
CA PRO A 44 20.88 2.51 32.72
C PRO A 44 21.19 3.82 33.49
N ASN A 45 20.17 4.70 33.57
CA ASN A 45 19.81 5.66 34.65
C ASN A 45 20.88 6.53 35.37
N THR A 46 20.77 7.88 35.26
CA THR A 46 20.69 8.78 36.46
C THR A 46 20.21 10.24 36.18
N THR A 47 19.05 10.59 36.76
CA THR A 47 18.70 11.84 37.51
C THR A 47 18.88 13.30 36.98
N THR A 48 17.76 14.05 37.10
CA THR A 48 17.55 15.44 37.64
C THR A 48 17.86 16.74 36.85
N ASN A 49 16.83 17.60 36.76
CA ASN A 49 16.71 19.08 37.04
C ASN A 49 17.77 20.08 36.50
N GLU A 50 17.48 21.36 36.15
CA GLU A 50 16.45 22.33 36.63
C GLU A 50 16.36 23.60 35.72
N LEU A 51 15.31 24.45 35.89
CA LEU A 51 15.19 25.90 35.53
C LEU A 51 15.38 26.32 34.03
N SER A 52 14.44 26.99 33.33
CA SER A 52 13.92 28.37 33.45
C SER A 52 14.98 29.48 33.23
N GLU A 53 14.73 30.64 32.61
CA GLU A 53 13.48 31.42 32.44
C GLU A 53 13.67 32.53 31.35
N LYS A 54 12.68 32.78 30.46
CA LYS A 54 12.03 34.11 30.20
C LYS A 54 11.22 34.21 28.89
N ASN A 55 10.16 35.02 28.96
CA ASN A 55 9.25 35.39 27.87
C ASN A 55 9.50 36.82 27.36
N ASP A 56 8.71 37.20 26.35
CA ASP A 56 8.27 38.55 25.89
C ASP A 56 8.78 38.92 24.48
N GLY A 57 7.93 39.27 23.50
CA GLY A 57 6.46 39.24 23.49
C GLY A 57 5.79 39.55 22.12
N LEU A 58 4.84 38.70 21.76
CA LEU A 58 3.62 38.84 20.93
C LEU A 58 3.28 40.12 20.09
N ILE A 59 2.75 39.85 18.87
CA ILE A 59 1.65 40.52 18.13
C ILE A 59 1.95 41.72 17.17
N LEU A 60 2.07 41.37 15.88
CA LEU A 60 1.26 41.74 14.69
C LEU A 60 0.80 43.19 14.37
N SER A 61 0.52 43.37 13.06
CA SER A 61 -0.06 44.53 12.33
C SER A 61 0.89 45.70 12.04
N GLY A 62 0.79 46.39 10.89
CA GLY A 62 0.03 46.09 9.67
C GLY A 62 -0.14 47.29 8.73
N GLY A 63 -0.01 47.07 7.41
CA GLY A 63 -0.33 48.05 6.36
C GLY A 63 0.88 48.74 5.67
N SER A 64 0.60 49.25 4.48
CA SER A 64 1.42 50.12 3.61
C SER A 64 0.49 51.22 3.03
N PRO A 65 0.93 52.16 2.16
CA PRO A 65 2.27 52.47 1.65
C PRO A 65 2.64 53.97 1.83
N ASP A 66 3.60 54.46 1.01
CA ASP A 66 3.97 55.86 0.76
C ASP A 66 4.62 56.62 1.96
N ASP A 67 5.52 57.59 1.81
CA ASP A 67 6.06 58.38 0.67
C ASP A 67 7.57 58.69 1.02
N VAL A 68 8.49 59.42 0.33
CA VAL A 68 8.42 60.45 -0.73
C VAL A 68 9.80 60.66 -1.39
N ILE A 69 9.85 60.86 -2.73
CA ILE A 69 10.63 61.90 -3.51
C ILE A 69 12.12 62.20 -3.14
N GLU A 70 13.11 62.32 -4.05
CA GLU A 70 13.24 62.33 -5.54
C GLU A 70 14.75 62.08 -5.91
N LYS A 71 15.34 62.24 -7.12
CA LYS A 71 15.00 62.92 -8.40
C LYS A 71 15.69 62.27 -9.63
N PHE A 72 15.20 62.61 -10.83
CA PHE A 72 15.80 62.32 -12.15
C PHE A 72 16.95 63.26 -12.57
N MET A 73 18.00 62.74 -13.23
CA MET A 73 18.24 62.85 -14.69
C MET A 73 19.58 62.24 -15.14
N GLU A 74 19.61 61.68 -16.35
CA GLU A 74 20.72 60.94 -17.00
C GLU A 74 21.38 61.79 -18.13
N PRO A 75 22.14 61.24 -19.12
CA PRO A 75 23.25 60.26 -19.10
C PRO A 75 24.52 60.81 -19.81
N LEU A 76 25.62 60.02 -19.93
CA LEU A 76 26.20 59.55 -21.22
C LEU A 76 27.64 58.97 -21.15
N GLU A 77 27.84 57.96 -22.00
CA GLU A 77 29.08 57.57 -22.72
C GLU A 77 30.30 56.90 -22.02
N MET A 78 31.13 56.30 -22.88
CA MET A 78 32.18 55.30 -22.62
C MET A 78 33.58 55.92 -22.48
N GLU A 79 34.52 55.16 -21.90
CA GLU A 79 35.91 55.14 -22.37
C GLU A 79 36.40 53.68 -22.57
N GLN A 80 37.40 53.51 -23.44
CA GLN A 80 38.08 52.23 -23.72
C GLN A 80 39.47 52.26 -23.07
N GLU A 81 40.01 51.10 -22.67
CA GLU A 81 41.46 50.90 -22.66
C GLU A 81 41.85 49.60 -23.38
N ASN A 82 43.00 49.64 -24.04
CA ASN A 82 43.59 48.52 -24.77
C ASN A 82 44.60 47.77 -23.87
N THR A 83 44.88 46.50 -24.17
CA THR A 83 46.21 45.94 -23.88
C THR A 83 46.59 44.90 -24.94
N GLU A 84 47.90 44.69 -25.14
CA GLU A 84 48.45 44.19 -26.41
C GLU A 84 48.64 42.67 -26.49
N ILE A 85 48.70 42.17 -27.73
CA ILE A 85 48.92 40.76 -28.07
C ILE A 85 50.43 40.46 -28.13
N PHE A 86 50.84 39.31 -27.58
CA PHE A 86 52.13 38.68 -27.91
C PHE A 86 51.91 37.44 -28.78
N VAL A 87 52.67 37.34 -29.87
CA VAL A 87 52.68 36.18 -30.79
C VAL A 87 54.07 35.55 -30.77
N SER A 88 54.15 34.22 -30.88
CA SER A 88 55.36 33.48 -31.21
C SER A 88 55.06 32.43 -32.28
N ASP A 89 56.00 32.22 -33.20
CA ASP A 89 55.71 31.55 -34.48
C ASP A 89 55.53 30.02 -34.39
N GLY A 90 54.48 29.52 -35.07
CA GLY A 90 54.26 28.12 -35.38
C GLY A 90 53.62 28.00 -36.78
N ILE A 91 54.10 27.07 -37.62
CA ILE A 91 53.80 27.08 -39.06
C ILE A 91 52.53 26.26 -39.40
N MET A 92 51.53 26.98 -39.93
CA MET A 92 50.49 26.60 -40.90
C MET A 92 50.34 25.11 -41.31
N PRO A 93 49.08 24.69 -41.50
CA PRO A 93 48.60 24.54 -42.87
C PRO A 93 47.48 25.52 -43.25
N LYS A 94 47.32 25.78 -44.55
CA LYS A 94 46.21 26.58 -45.08
C LYS A 94 44.90 25.80 -45.02
N LEU A 95 43.84 26.44 -44.53
CA LEU A 95 42.46 26.09 -44.88
C LEU A 95 42.05 26.77 -46.20
N SER A 96 41.01 26.24 -46.83
CA SER A 96 40.40 26.75 -48.07
C SER A 96 39.41 27.88 -47.81
N GLU A 97 39.36 28.86 -48.71
CA GLU A 97 38.34 29.91 -48.72
C GLU A 97 37.00 29.35 -49.27
N ASP A 98 36.18 28.71 -48.43
CA ASP A 98 34.75 28.43 -48.72
C ASP A 98 33.89 28.01 -47.49
N ASP A 99 34.38 28.16 -46.24
CA ASP A 99 33.57 27.95 -45.03
C ASP A 99 32.92 29.26 -44.56
N ASP A 100 31.57 29.31 -44.60
CA ASP A 100 30.76 30.48 -44.25
C ASP A 100 30.60 30.58 -42.72
N VAL A 101 31.63 31.09 -42.02
CA VAL A 101 31.67 31.20 -40.56
C VAL A 101 30.67 32.27 -40.07
N THR A 102 29.43 31.83 -39.86
CA THR A 102 28.42 32.62 -39.14
C THR A 102 28.83 32.77 -37.68
N LEU A 103 29.45 33.90 -37.35
CA LEU A 103 29.65 34.33 -35.97
C LEU A 103 28.29 34.48 -35.28
N PHE A 104 27.93 33.49 -34.46
CA PHE A 104 26.84 33.62 -33.51
C PHE A 104 27.14 34.79 -32.58
N ALA A 105 26.18 35.70 -32.41
CA ALA A 105 26.27 36.73 -31.39
C ALA A 105 26.33 36.06 -30.00
N ALA A 106 27.21 36.55 -29.13
CA ALA A 106 27.29 36.03 -27.76
C ALA A 106 25.93 36.20 -27.06
N SER A 107 25.45 35.14 -26.42
CA SER A 107 24.20 35.14 -25.67
C SER A 107 24.30 36.03 -24.44
N GLU A 108 23.20 36.73 -24.13
CA GLU A 108 23.10 37.63 -22.99
C GLU A 108 22.58 36.86 -21.78
N ILE A 109 23.21 37.01 -20.60
CA ILE A 109 22.76 36.32 -19.38
C ILE A 109 21.47 36.98 -18.88
N ILE A 110 20.37 36.25 -18.92
CA ILE A 110 19.04 36.69 -18.45
C ILE A 110 18.95 36.58 -16.92
N ALA A 111 19.53 35.52 -16.35
CA ALA A 111 19.52 35.26 -14.91
C ALA A 111 20.74 34.45 -14.47
N SER A 112 21.14 34.58 -13.21
CA SER A 112 22.21 33.79 -12.61
C SER A 112 22.16 33.83 -11.08
N GLY A 113 22.80 32.88 -10.42
CA GLY A 113 22.95 32.85 -8.96
C GLY A 113 23.71 31.63 -8.46
N GLU A 114 23.59 31.34 -7.17
CA GLU A 114 24.17 30.15 -6.53
C GLU A 114 23.17 28.99 -6.50
N CYS A 115 23.67 27.76 -6.50
CA CYS A 115 22.87 26.52 -6.47
C CYS A 115 23.54 25.35 -5.71
N GLY A 116 24.66 25.64 -5.05
CA GLY A 116 25.43 24.76 -4.15
C GLY A 116 26.57 25.58 -3.54
N ASP A 117 27.19 25.11 -2.46
CA ASP A 117 28.23 25.88 -1.71
C ASP A 117 29.39 26.40 -2.57
N ASN A 118 29.66 25.75 -3.70
CA ASN A 118 30.65 26.15 -4.71
C ASN A 118 30.11 25.98 -6.15
N LEU A 119 28.78 26.02 -6.34
CA LEU A 119 28.11 25.91 -7.65
C LEU A 119 27.31 27.16 -7.98
N THR A 120 27.50 27.66 -9.20
CA THR A 120 26.73 28.77 -9.79
C THR A 120 25.89 28.28 -10.96
N TRP A 121 24.78 28.96 -11.23
CA TRP A 121 23.97 28.74 -12.42
C TRP A 121 23.78 30.05 -13.19
N LYS A 122 23.51 29.94 -14.49
CA LYS A 122 23.08 31.03 -15.36
C LYS A 122 22.12 30.53 -16.43
N VAL A 123 21.13 31.34 -16.81
CA VAL A 123 20.30 31.14 -18.01
C VAL A 123 20.56 32.29 -18.95
N ASP A 124 20.81 32.00 -20.23
CA ASP A 124 21.08 33.00 -21.25
C ASP A 124 19.95 33.15 -22.29
N SER A 125 20.08 34.14 -23.17
CA SER A 125 19.09 34.47 -24.22
C SER A 125 19.03 33.48 -25.39
N SER A 126 19.84 32.42 -25.39
CA SER A 126 19.62 31.25 -26.26
C SER A 126 18.71 30.19 -25.63
N GLY A 127 18.37 30.34 -24.35
CA GLY A 127 17.70 29.31 -23.55
C GLY A 127 18.67 28.28 -22.97
N THR A 128 19.97 28.58 -22.87
CA THR A 128 20.95 27.67 -22.27
C THR A 128 21.03 27.89 -20.76
N LEU A 129 20.58 26.89 -19.98
CA LEU A 129 20.93 26.78 -18.56
C LEU A 129 22.36 26.23 -18.48
N THR A 130 23.30 27.01 -17.94
CA THR A 130 24.62 26.50 -17.54
C THR A 130 24.71 26.39 -16.03
N ILE A 131 25.27 25.31 -15.51
CA ILE A 131 25.64 25.17 -14.09
C ILE A 131 27.16 24.95 -13.99
N SER A 132 27.89 25.91 -13.43
CA SER A 132 29.36 25.95 -13.37
C SER A 132 29.87 25.94 -11.93
N GLY A 133 30.84 25.09 -11.59
CA GLY A 133 31.53 25.13 -10.29
C GLY A 133 32.10 23.79 -9.81
N ASN A 134 32.44 23.70 -8.52
CA ASN A 134 33.06 22.50 -7.94
C ASN A 134 32.44 22.12 -6.59
N GLY A 135 31.34 21.37 -6.63
CA GLY A 135 30.64 20.81 -5.48
C GLY A 135 29.32 20.15 -5.90
N GLU A 136 28.53 19.70 -4.92
CA GLU A 136 27.19 19.14 -5.14
C GLU A 136 26.11 20.23 -5.25
N LEU A 137 25.03 19.97 -5.99
CA LEU A 137 23.81 20.79 -5.95
C LEU A 137 23.12 20.72 -4.57
N PHE A 138 22.49 21.83 -4.18
CA PHE A 138 21.55 21.82 -3.06
C PHE A 138 20.40 20.83 -3.29
N LYS A 139 19.83 20.30 -2.20
CA LYS A 139 18.67 19.40 -2.26
C LYS A 139 17.39 20.20 -2.52
N TYR A 140 16.72 19.88 -3.62
CA TYR A 140 15.43 20.44 -4.01
C TYR A 140 14.36 19.33 -3.97
N TYR A 141 13.34 19.51 -3.13
CA TYR A 141 12.23 18.56 -2.92
C TYR A 141 11.07 18.78 -3.89
N SER A 142 11.03 19.93 -4.57
CA SER A 142 10.10 20.24 -5.66
C SER A 142 10.80 21.05 -6.77
N ASN A 143 10.24 21.01 -7.98
CA ASN A 143 10.72 21.83 -9.09
C ASN A 143 10.42 23.34 -8.91
N SER A 144 9.58 23.72 -7.95
CA SER A 144 9.38 25.11 -7.53
C SER A 144 10.51 25.69 -6.67
N GLU A 145 11.36 24.85 -6.06
CA GLU A 145 12.48 25.30 -5.22
C GLU A 145 13.75 25.63 -6.02
N VAL A 146 13.84 25.16 -7.28
CA VAL A 146 15.06 25.32 -8.07
C VAL A 146 15.22 26.78 -8.52
N PRO A 147 16.44 27.37 -8.49
CA PRO A 147 16.64 28.79 -8.79
C PRO A 147 16.19 29.23 -10.19
N TRP A 148 16.22 28.30 -11.16
CA TRP A 148 15.80 28.51 -12.54
C TRP A 148 14.33 28.17 -12.82
N SER A 149 13.51 27.87 -11.80
CA SER A 149 12.11 27.45 -11.93
C SER A 149 11.26 28.41 -12.77
N SER A 150 11.43 29.72 -12.60
CA SER A 150 10.73 30.76 -13.38
C SER A 150 11.12 30.80 -14.87
N TYR A 151 12.21 30.13 -15.26
CA TYR A 151 12.73 30.08 -16.63
C TYR A 151 12.56 28.70 -17.29
N ALA A 152 11.98 27.72 -16.58
CA ALA A 152 11.83 26.34 -17.04
C ALA A 152 11.10 26.20 -18.41
N ALA A 153 10.19 27.12 -18.71
CA ALA A 153 9.48 27.16 -20.00
C ALA A 153 10.36 27.63 -21.18
N ASP A 154 11.42 28.39 -20.91
CA ASP A 154 12.28 29.05 -21.91
C ASP A 154 13.65 28.37 -22.08
N ILE A 155 14.07 27.54 -21.12
CA ILE A 155 15.26 26.69 -21.23
C ILE A 155 15.08 25.66 -22.37
N ARG A 156 16.11 25.51 -23.21
CA ARG A 156 16.21 24.58 -24.36
C ARG A 156 17.44 23.69 -24.30
N TYR A 157 18.50 24.14 -23.62
CA TYR A 157 19.76 23.41 -23.49
C TYR A 157 20.16 23.39 -22.01
N VAL A 158 20.66 22.26 -21.53
CA VAL A 158 21.33 22.17 -20.22
C VAL A 158 22.78 21.80 -20.46
N ASN A 159 23.66 22.74 -20.14
CA ASN A 159 25.10 22.53 -20.07
C ASN A 159 25.49 22.45 -18.59
N LEU A 160 26.13 21.37 -18.17
CA LEU A 160 26.83 21.36 -16.89
C LEU A 160 28.28 21.84 -17.16
N ASP A 161 29.00 22.21 -16.11
CA ASP A 161 30.41 22.66 -16.12
C ASP A 161 30.94 22.45 -14.69
N ILE A 162 30.79 21.22 -14.22
CA ILE A 162 30.94 20.82 -12.83
C ILE A 162 32.15 19.90 -12.69
N TYR A 163 33.06 20.25 -11.79
CA TYR A 163 34.34 19.57 -11.59
C TYR A 163 34.31 18.51 -10.46
N ASP A 164 33.15 18.29 -9.85
CA ASP A 164 32.93 17.25 -8.84
C ASP A 164 32.38 15.96 -9.49
N SER A 165 32.69 14.83 -8.85
CA SER A 165 32.36 13.47 -9.27
C SER A 165 30.85 13.14 -9.27
N THR A 166 30.03 13.86 -8.50
CA THR A 166 28.58 13.63 -8.37
C THR A 166 27.74 14.90 -8.37
N LEU A 167 26.70 14.92 -9.21
CA LEU A 167 25.85 16.09 -9.49
C LEU A 167 24.95 16.55 -8.32
N CYS A 168 24.45 15.63 -7.49
CA CYS A 168 23.68 15.93 -6.28
C CYS A 168 24.11 15.04 -5.11
N ALA A 169 23.98 15.57 -3.90
CA ALA A 169 24.11 14.86 -2.63
C ALA A 169 23.13 13.68 -2.50
N ASN A 170 23.46 12.69 -1.64
CA ASN A 170 22.61 11.53 -1.34
C ASN A 170 21.14 11.91 -1.04
N GLY A 171 20.22 11.61 -1.97
CA GLY A 171 18.77 11.84 -1.84
C GLY A 171 18.11 12.33 -3.13
N ASN A 172 16.77 12.31 -3.18
CA ASN A 172 16.00 12.79 -4.33
C ASN A 172 16.29 14.26 -4.65
N CYS A 173 16.61 14.53 -5.92
CA CYS A 173 17.10 15.81 -6.42
C CYS A 173 16.27 16.22 -7.64
N TYR A 174 15.20 17.01 -7.43
CA TYR A 174 14.29 17.41 -8.52
C TYR A 174 14.80 18.59 -9.38
N ALA A 175 16.12 18.80 -9.42
CA ALA A 175 16.77 19.99 -9.98
C ALA A 175 16.37 20.32 -11.43
N PHE A 176 16.06 19.30 -12.24
CA PHE A 176 15.72 19.46 -13.67
C PHE A 176 14.34 18.86 -14.02
N ASN A 177 13.49 18.62 -13.01
CA ASN A 177 12.16 18.08 -13.22
C ASN A 177 11.25 19.12 -13.91
N MET A 178 10.47 18.67 -14.91
CA MET A 178 9.63 19.50 -15.79
C MET A 178 10.37 20.56 -16.62
N LEU A 179 11.67 20.39 -16.92
CA LEU A 179 12.34 21.11 -18.01
C LEU A 179 11.89 20.58 -19.39
N ASP A 180 10.58 20.63 -19.64
CA ASP A 180 9.87 20.00 -20.76
C ASP A 180 10.41 20.33 -22.16
N ASN A 181 11.01 21.52 -22.30
CA ASN A 181 11.49 22.05 -23.56
C ASN A 181 12.99 21.85 -23.81
N VAL A 182 13.72 21.15 -22.94
CA VAL A 182 15.12 20.81 -23.18
C VAL A 182 15.21 19.83 -24.37
N GLU A 183 16.01 20.19 -25.36
CA GLU A 183 16.15 19.49 -26.65
C GLU A 183 17.52 18.77 -26.76
N GLU A 184 18.54 19.21 -26.02
CA GLU A 184 19.88 18.57 -25.89
C GLU A 184 20.49 18.74 -24.48
N ILE A 185 21.25 17.75 -24.02
CA ILE A 185 22.06 17.78 -22.78
C ILE A 185 23.48 17.29 -23.06
N ALA A 186 24.47 18.10 -22.67
CA ALA A 186 25.88 17.72 -22.67
C ALA A 186 26.36 17.44 -21.23
N ILE A 187 26.95 16.26 -21.01
CA ILE A 187 27.63 15.92 -19.75
C ILE A 187 29.13 16.26 -19.90
N PRO A 188 29.73 17.08 -19.01
CA PRO A 188 31.13 17.50 -19.10
C PRO A 188 32.15 16.41 -18.81
N GLU A 189 33.33 16.57 -19.41
CA GLU A 189 34.52 15.87 -18.96
C GLU A 189 34.87 16.23 -17.51
N GLY A 190 34.90 15.21 -16.65
CA GLY A 190 35.00 15.31 -15.19
C GLY A 190 33.88 14.57 -14.48
N ILE A 191 32.67 14.52 -15.06
CA ILE A 191 31.51 13.87 -14.45
C ILE A 191 31.62 12.35 -14.56
N THR A 192 31.89 11.70 -13.43
CA THR A 192 31.97 10.24 -13.37
C THR A 192 30.60 9.55 -13.32
N ALA A 193 29.57 10.17 -12.73
CA ALA A 193 28.23 9.58 -12.65
C ALA A 193 27.10 10.62 -12.53
N ILE A 194 25.93 10.27 -13.09
CA ILE A 194 24.63 10.83 -12.67
C ILE A 194 23.97 9.75 -11.81
N ARG A 195 23.38 10.15 -10.68
CA ARG A 195 22.69 9.27 -9.73
C ARG A 195 21.21 9.17 -10.09
N GLU A 196 20.61 8.02 -9.80
CA GLU A 196 19.20 7.67 -10.10
C GLU A 196 18.20 8.69 -9.54
N SER A 197 18.55 9.29 -8.40
CA SER A 197 17.81 10.33 -7.69
C SER A 197 17.68 11.67 -8.42
N VAL A 198 18.39 11.90 -9.54
CA VAL A 198 18.27 13.11 -10.35
C VAL A 198 17.11 12.98 -11.33
N TYR A 199 15.95 13.50 -10.96
CA TYR A 199 14.73 13.41 -11.78
C TYR A 199 14.73 14.43 -12.91
N MET A 200 14.73 13.91 -14.15
CA MET A 200 14.69 14.72 -15.36
C MET A 200 13.66 14.10 -16.32
N PHE A 201 12.61 14.84 -16.65
CA PHE A 201 11.61 14.43 -17.67
C PHE A 201 11.55 15.42 -18.84
N PRO A 202 12.67 15.69 -19.54
CA PRO A 202 12.68 16.61 -20.67
C PRO A 202 11.98 15.98 -21.89
N ARG A 203 10.67 16.23 -22.01
CA ARG A 203 9.79 15.61 -23.03
C ARG A 203 10.14 15.90 -24.50
N LYS A 204 11.16 16.72 -24.75
CA LYS A 204 11.73 16.99 -26.09
C LYS A 204 13.19 16.57 -26.27
N LEU A 205 13.86 16.07 -25.24
CA LEU A 205 15.29 15.80 -25.31
C LEU A 205 15.54 14.75 -26.40
N SER A 206 16.38 15.13 -27.36
CA SER A 206 16.62 14.39 -28.60
C SER A 206 18.05 13.89 -28.71
N LYS A 207 18.97 14.46 -27.93
CA LYS A 207 20.39 14.10 -27.91
C LYS A 207 21.00 14.18 -26.51
N LEU A 208 21.73 13.14 -26.12
CA LEU A 208 22.54 13.05 -24.90
C LEU A 208 23.97 12.66 -25.26
N ILE A 209 24.97 13.38 -24.74
CA ILE A 209 26.40 13.09 -24.96
C ILE A 209 27.04 12.56 -23.67
N LEU A 210 27.65 11.38 -23.72
CA LEU A 210 28.43 10.79 -22.63
C LEU A 210 29.95 11.00 -22.84
N PRO A 211 30.65 11.70 -21.92
CA PRO A 211 32.09 11.99 -22.03
C PRO A 211 32.97 10.77 -21.70
N SER A 212 34.28 10.86 -21.96
CA SER A 212 35.26 9.79 -21.70
C SER A 212 35.33 9.40 -20.22
N THR A 213 35.14 10.36 -19.32
CA THR A 213 35.16 10.19 -17.86
C THR A 213 33.91 9.53 -17.27
N TYR A 214 32.82 9.39 -18.01
CA TYR A 214 31.56 8.87 -17.48
C TYR A 214 31.59 7.35 -17.27
N THR A 215 31.35 6.90 -16.03
CA THR A 215 31.44 5.49 -15.62
C THR A 215 30.25 4.99 -14.77
N GLY A 216 29.35 5.88 -14.35
CA GLY A 216 28.16 5.54 -13.56
C GLY A 216 27.15 4.66 -14.30
N GLY A 217 26.35 3.90 -13.55
CA GLY A 217 25.24 3.10 -14.09
C GLY A 217 24.16 3.99 -14.74
N LEU A 218 23.53 3.50 -15.80
CA LEU A 218 22.49 4.23 -16.54
C LEU A 218 21.12 3.52 -16.62
N SER A 219 21.05 2.19 -16.43
CA SER A 219 19.82 1.40 -16.64
C SER A 219 18.62 1.85 -15.79
N ASN A 220 18.87 2.30 -14.55
CA ASN A 220 17.83 2.70 -13.60
C ASN A 220 17.73 4.23 -13.47
N ASN A 221 18.51 4.99 -14.26
CA ASN A 221 18.55 6.46 -14.16
C ASN A 221 17.28 7.09 -14.77
N ASN A 222 16.55 7.86 -13.94
CA ASN A 222 15.33 8.56 -14.35
C ASN A 222 15.53 9.59 -15.48
N LEU A 223 16.79 9.95 -15.83
CA LEU A 223 17.15 10.79 -16.97
C LEU A 223 16.79 10.20 -18.33
N ILE A 224 16.99 8.90 -18.55
CA ILE A 224 16.76 8.22 -19.84
C ILE A 224 15.49 7.36 -19.84
N ARG A 225 14.86 7.20 -18.67
CA ARG A 225 13.57 6.55 -18.50
C ARG A 225 12.52 7.28 -19.36
N HIS A 226 11.68 6.52 -20.08
CA HIS A 226 10.67 7.01 -21.04
C HIS A 226 11.21 7.64 -22.35
N MET A 227 12.53 7.63 -22.61
CA MET A 227 13.16 8.41 -23.71
C MET A 227 13.30 7.67 -25.06
N CYS A 228 12.16 7.33 -25.66
CA CYS A 228 11.99 6.64 -26.94
C CYS A 228 12.39 7.40 -28.24
N HIS A 229 13.10 8.52 -28.12
CA HIS A 229 13.56 9.36 -29.23
C HIS A 229 15.02 9.82 -29.08
N LEU A 230 15.73 9.35 -28.04
CA LEU A 230 17.00 9.92 -27.61
C LEU A 230 18.19 9.34 -28.38
N ASP A 231 18.87 10.14 -29.18
CA ASP A 231 20.18 9.76 -29.69
C ASP A 231 21.21 9.85 -28.56
N ILE A 232 21.89 8.75 -28.24
CA ILE A 232 22.94 8.72 -27.22
C ILE A 232 24.28 8.62 -27.94
N GLU A 233 25.07 9.69 -27.87
CA GLU A 233 26.46 9.70 -28.32
C GLU A 233 27.40 9.39 -27.15
N VAL A 234 28.51 8.69 -27.41
CA VAL A 234 29.50 8.29 -26.40
C VAL A 234 30.90 8.53 -26.94
N ALA A 235 31.76 9.17 -26.14
CA ALA A 235 33.16 9.42 -26.49
C ALA A 235 33.90 8.12 -26.87
N GLU A 236 34.74 8.17 -27.92
CA GLU A 236 35.40 6.98 -28.48
C GLU A 236 36.26 6.22 -27.45
N ASP A 237 36.82 6.95 -26.48
CA ASP A 237 37.70 6.48 -25.42
C ASP A 237 37.01 6.22 -24.07
N ASN A 238 35.69 6.45 -23.94
CA ASN A 238 34.92 6.10 -22.73
C ASN A 238 35.16 4.61 -22.35
N PRO A 239 35.49 4.26 -21.10
CA PRO A 239 35.89 2.89 -20.76
C PRO A 239 34.74 1.92 -20.46
N VAL A 240 33.51 2.41 -20.24
CA VAL A 240 32.36 1.60 -19.78
C VAL A 240 31.30 1.38 -20.86
N TYR A 241 31.10 2.35 -21.75
CA TYR A 241 30.00 2.37 -22.71
C TYR A 241 30.45 2.56 -24.16
N CYS A 242 29.61 2.16 -25.10
CA CYS A 242 29.63 2.69 -26.48
C CYS A 242 28.21 2.76 -27.05
N SER A 243 28.00 3.64 -28.03
CA SER A 243 26.76 3.70 -28.81
C SER A 243 26.93 3.02 -30.17
N VAL A 244 25.86 2.43 -30.68
CA VAL A 244 25.71 2.01 -32.07
C VAL A 244 24.32 2.40 -32.53
N ASP A 245 24.24 3.27 -33.53
CA ASP A 245 22.99 3.83 -34.07
C ASP A 245 22.04 4.34 -32.96
N GLY A 246 22.58 5.13 -32.02
CA GLY A 246 21.88 5.69 -30.86
C GLY A 246 21.57 4.71 -29.72
N THR A 247 21.65 3.39 -29.96
CA THR A 247 21.45 2.37 -28.92
C THR A 247 22.69 2.27 -28.04
N LEU A 248 22.51 2.33 -26.71
CA LEU A 248 23.60 2.31 -25.74
C LEU A 248 23.94 0.89 -25.32
N PHE A 249 25.23 0.55 -25.43
CA PHE A 249 25.81 -0.73 -25.03
C PHE A 249 26.91 -0.55 -23.99
N SER A 250 27.28 -1.64 -23.30
CA SER A 250 28.59 -1.75 -22.65
C SER A 250 29.74 -1.64 -23.68
N LYS A 251 30.96 -1.29 -23.24
CA LYS A 251 32.11 -1.04 -24.13
C LYS A 251 32.50 -2.27 -24.97
N ASP A 252 32.33 -3.46 -24.42
CA ASP A 252 32.55 -4.77 -25.04
C ASP A 252 31.34 -5.28 -25.84
N ARG A 253 30.20 -4.58 -25.78
CA ARG A 253 28.92 -4.89 -26.45
C ARG A 253 28.27 -6.21 -26.02
N THR A 254 28.46 -6.59 -24.76
CA THR A 254 27.80 -7.74 -24.11
C THR A 254 26.49 -7.38 -23.41
N LYS A 255 26.31 -6.15 -22.93
CA LYS A 255 25.01 -5.64 -22.43
C LYS A 255 24.43 -4.56 -23.33
N ILE A 256 23.12 -4.61 -23.62
CA ILE A 256 22.35 -3.42 -24.03
C ILE A 256 21.91 -2.70 -22.75
N VAL A 257 22.19 -1.41 -22.67
CA VAL A 257 21.94 -0.57 -21.48
C VAL A 257 20.68 0.26 -21.66
N GLN A 258 20.42 0.76 -22.88
CA GLN A 258 19.16 1.41 -23.24
C GLN A 258 18.95 1.34 -24.76
N TYR A 259 17.76 0.91 -25.16
CA TYR A 259 17.27 1.00 -26.54
C TYR A 259 16.36 2.22 -26.73
N THR A 260 16.85 3.20 -27.49
CA THR A 260 16.22 4.51 -27.67
C THR A 260 15.65 4.77 -29.07
N LYS A 261 15.84 3.85 -30.03
CA LYS A 261 15.49 4.12 -31.44
C LYS A 261 14.01 4.50 -31.60
N SER A 262 13.81 5.53 -32.42
CA SER A 262 12.53 6.08 -32.83
C SER A 262 11.79 5.17 -33.83
N ALA A 263 10.53 5.50 -34.13
CA ALA A 263 9.58 4.77 -35.00
C ALA A 263 10.00 4.51 -36.47
N ILE A 264 11.26 4.75 -36.82
CA ILE A 264 11.88 4.45 -38.11
C ILE A 264 12.33 2.97 -38.15
N GLU A 265 12.75 2.41 -37.01
CA GLU A 265 13.17 1.01 -36.89
C GLU A 265 12.32 0.26 -35.84
N PRO A 266 11.04 -0.05 -36.15
CA PRO A 266 10.14 -0.74 -35.21
C PRO A 266 10.48 -2.22 -34.98
N ASN A 267 11.43 -2.81 -35.72
CA ASN A 267 11.79 -4.21 -35.58
C ASN A 267 13.28 -4.30 -35.23
N TYR A 268 13.60 -4.77 -34.01
CA TYR A 268 14.98 -4.85 -33.54
C TYR A 268 15.46 -6.29 -33.43
N VAL A 269 16.69 -6.55 -33.88
CA VAL A 269 17.39 -7.83 -33.73
C VAL A 269 18.59 -7.60 -32.83
N ILE A 270 18.61 -8.27 -31.68
CA ILE A 270 19.70 -8.16 -30.72
C ILE A 270 20.98 -8.76 -31.33
N PRO A 271 22.14 -8.07 -31.28
CA PRO A 271 23.37 -8.61 -31.85
C PRO A 271 23.85 -9.92 -31.20
N ASP A 272 24.57 -10.73 -31.96
CA ASP A 272 25.22 -11.96 -31.47
C ASP A 272 26.27 -11.73 -30.36
N SER A 273 26.73 -10.48 -30.14
CA SER A 273 27.67 -10.17 -29.05
C SER A 273 27.00 -10.04 -27.68
N VAL A 274 25.67 -9.87 -27.64
CA VAL A 274 24.92 -9.51 -26.44
C VAL A 274 24.51 -10.75 -25.65
N THR A 275 24.75 -10.70 -24.35
CA THR A 275 24.36 -11.69 -23.33
C THR A 275 23.32 -11.15 -22.35
N ASP A 276 23.26 -9.84 -22.15
CA ASP A 276 22.38 -9.16 -21.19
C ASP A 276 21.57 -8.03 -21.89
N ILE A 277 20.25 -8.09 -21.79
CA ILE A 277 19.34 -7.03 -22.26
C ILE A 277 18.44 -6.47 -21.14
N ASP A 278 18.72 -6.79 -19.88
CA ASP A 278 17.85 -6.43 -18.76
C ASP A 278 17.61 -4.91 -18.71
N SER A 279 16.35 -4.54 -18.52
CA SER A 279 15.82 -3.16 -18.46
C SER A 279 16.02 -2.31 -19.72
N ALA A 280 16.71 -2.82 -20.75
CA ALA A 280 17.09 -2.04 -21.93
C ALA A 280 15.91 -1.54 -22.78
N PHE A 281 14.77 -2.20 -22.71
CA PHE A 281 13.58 -1.89 -23.53
C PHE A 281 12.46 -1.18 -22.73
N TYR A 282 12.68 -0.91 -21.44
CA TYR A 282 11.72 -0.28 -20.55
C TYR A 282 11.14 1.01 -21.14
N HIS A 283 9.81 1.13 -21.15
CA HIS A 283 9.05 2.23 -21.76
C HIS A 283 9.37 2.60 -23.24
N ASN A 284 9.97 1.72 -24.06
CA ASN A 284 10.16 2.03 -25.49
C ASN A 284 8.81 2.04 -26.25
N LEU A 285 8.39 3.24 -26.70
CA LEU A 285 7.09 3.48 -27.34
C LEU A 285 6.94 2.94 -28.77
N TYR A 286 8.00 2.46 -29.43
CA TYR A 286 8.02 2.29 -30.90
C TYR A 286 8.47 0.93 -31.41
N LEU A 287 9.06 0.10 -30.56
CA LEU A 287 9.32 -1.31 -30.85
C LEU A 287 7.99 -2.01 -31.16
N GLU A 288 7.82 -2.52 -32.38
CA GLU A 288 6.73 -3.42 -32.78
C GLU A 288 7.13 -4.90 -32.67
N THR A 289 8.41 -5.25 -32.92
CA THR A 289 8.92 -6.62 -32.70
C THR A 289 10.36 -6.67 -32.21
N LEU A 290 10.66 -7.65 -31.35
CA LEU A 290 12.01 -7.95 -30.87
C LEU A 290 12.45 -9.33 -31.36
N THR A 291 13.73 -9.50 -31.69
CA THR A 291 14.36 -10.81 -31.93
C THR A 291 15.55 -10.98 -31.00
N ILE A 292 15.50 -12.01 -30.15
CA ILE A 292 16.51 -12.40 -29.16
C ILE A 292 17.50 -13.37 -29.82
N SER A 293 18.78 -13.01 -29.86
CA SER A 293 19.85 -13.83 -30.46
C SER A 293 20.26 -15.00 -29.56
N LYS A 294 20.96 -15.98 -30.15
CA LYS A 294 21.37 -17.22 -29.46
C LYS A 294 22.24 -17.06 -28.20
N ASN A 295 22.88 -15.91 -28.01
CA ASN A 295 23.80 -15.66 -26.90
C ASN A 295 23.15 -14.88 -25.73
N VAL A 296 21.91 -14.40 -25.86
CA VAL A 296 21.23 -13.70 -24.75
C VAL A 296 20.89 -14.69 -23.64
N GLU A 297 21.44 -14.43 -22.45
CA GLU A 297 21.30 -15.25 -21.23
C GLU A 297 20.41 -14.56 -20.18
N ILE A 298 20.35 -13.23 -20.20
CA ILE A 298 19.57 -12.39 -19.27
C ILE A 298 18.65 -11.47 -20.08
N VAL A 299 17.33 -11.64 -19.90
CA VAL A 299 16.29 -10.76 -20.50
C VAL A 299 15.74 -9.75 -19.49
N ASP A 300 15.62 -10.18 -18.24
CA ASP A 300 15.24 -9.42 -17.07
C ASP A 300 15.85 -10.18 -15.87
N LYS A 301 16.55 -9.48 -14.96
CA LYS A 301 17.21 -10.10 -13.80
C LYS A 301 16.20 -10.52 -12.73
N ASP A 302 15.07 -9.84 -12.66
CA ASP A 302 14.04 -10.03 -11.66
C ASP A 302 12.88 -10.93 -12.16
N THR A 303 12.99 -11.50 -13.37
CA THR A 303 12.17 -12.64 -13.86
C THR A 303 11.98 -13.75 -12.80
N TYR A 304 13.02 -13.97 -11.99
CA TYR A 304 13.11 -15.01 -10.96
C TYR A 304 13.08 -14.46 -9.53
N ASN A 305 12.91 -13.14 -9.36
CA ASN A 305 12.90 -12.45 -8.09
C ASN A 305 11.48 -11.95 -7.81
N HIS A 306 10.89 -12.33 -6.68
CA HIS A 306 9.50 -12.01 -6.38
C HIS A 306 9.36 -10.97 -5.25
N ASP A 307 10.48 -10.53 -4.68
CA ASP A 307 10.55 -9.97 -3.33
C ASP A 307 10.93 -8.48 -3.27
N PHE A 308 11.04 -7.81 -4.42
CA PHE A 308 11.57 -6.44 -4.51
C PHE A 308 10.53 -5.36 -4.83
N TRP A 309 10.73 -4.20 -4.20
CA TRP A 309 9.95 -2.97 -4.35
C TRP A 309 10.45 -2.06 -5.47
N ASP A 310 11.37 -2.53 -6.32
CA ASP A 310 11.85 -1.73 -7.45
C ASP A 310 10.77 -1.64 -8.54
N TRP A 311 10.68 -0.46 -9.15
CA TRP A 311 9.80 -0.18 -10.29
C TRP A 311 10.54 -0.42 -11.62
N GLY A 312 11.69 -1.10 -11.58
CA GLY A 312 12.43 -1.59 -12.73
C GLY A 312 12.01 -3.03 -13.02
N MET A 313 11.25 -3.22 -14.10
CA MET A 313 10.83 -4.54 -14.58
C MET A 313 11.22 -4.63 -16.05
N GLY A 314 12.03 -5.62 -16.40
CA GLY A 314 13.05 -5.50 -17.44
C GLY A 314 12.53 -5.37 -18.87
N MET A 315 11.29 -5.82 -19.10
CA MET A 315 10.57 -5.68 -20.37
C MET A 315 9.23 -4.93 -20.24
N ASP A 316 8.96 -4.30 -19.09
CA ASP A 316 7.71 -3.61 -18.80
C ASP A 316 7.69 -2.26 -19.51
N ALA A 317 7.36 -2.35 -20.79
CA ALA A 317 7.13 -1.23 -21.65
C ALA A 317 5.62 -1.05 -21.78
N CYS A 318 5.01 -0.56 -20.69
CA CYS A 318 3.59 -0.24 -20.48
C CYS A 318 2.89 0.47 -21.67
N TYR A 319 3.68 1.17 -22.48
CA TYR A 319 3.24 1.98 -23.62
C TYR A 319 3.83 1.52 -24.98
N SER A 320 4.56 0.40 -25.02
CA SER A 320 5.19 -0.13 -26.24
C SER A 320 4.18 -0.63 -27.24
N GLN A 321 4.43 -0.42 -28.54
CA GLN A 321 3.66 -1.00 -29.63
C GLN A 321 4.01 -2.48 -29.92
N CYS A 322 4.78 -3.14 -29.04
CA CYS A 322 5.29 -4.47 -29.33
C CYS A 322 4.17 -5.50 -29.41
N ARG A 323 4.17 -6.26 -30.52
CA ARG A 323 3.15 -7.25 -30.88
C ARG A 323 3.67 -8.69 -30.95
N ALA A 324 4.99 -8.88 -31.00
CA ALA A 324 5.64 -10.19 -31.03
C ALA A 324 7.12 -10.09 -30.61
N VAL A 325 7.58 -11.06 -29.82
CA VAL A 325 9.00 -11.32 -29.56
C VAL A 325 9.35 -12.70 -30.11
N TYR A 326 10.46 -12.79 -30.83
CA TYR A 326 10.98 -14.02 -31.43
C TYR A 326 12.32 -14.40 -30.80
N VAL A 327 12.63 -15.69 -30.73
CA VAL A 327 13.91 -16.18 -30.20
C VAL A 327 14.62 -17.06 -31.24
N ASP A 328 15.93 -16.87 -31.40
CA ASP A 328 16.80 -17.75 -32.19
C ASP A 328 16.68 -19.21 -31.73
N GLU A 329 16.48 -20.15 -32.66
CA GLU A 329 16.33 -21.58 -32.35
C GLU A 329 17.55 -22.11 -31.55
N GLU A 330 18.75 -21.57 -31.81
CA GLU A 330 20.00 -21.93 -31.14
C GLU A 330 20.14 -21.35 -29.72
N ASN A 331 19.30 -20.39 -29.28
CA ASN A 331 19.37 -19.84 -27.92
C ASN A 331 19.12 -20.95 -26.87
N PRO A 332 19.98 -21.21 -25.88
CA PRO A 332 19.80 -22.32 -24.95
C PRO A 332 18.96 -21.97 -23.71
N TYR A 333 18.61 -20.69 -23.51
CA TYR A 333 17.95 -20.16 -22.31
C TYR A 333 16.47 -19.82 -22.52
N PHE A 334 16.08 -19.42 -23.74
CA PHE A 334 14.75 -18.90 -24.06
C PHE A 334 14.13 -19.53 -25.33
N CYS A 335 12.81 -19.41 -25.46
CA CYS A 335 12.08 -19.66 -26.69
C CYS A 335 10.85 -18.73 -26.81
N ASP A 336 10.29 -18.57 -28.00
CA ASP A 336 8.96 -17.98 -28.15
C ASP A 336 7.90 -19.02 -28.56
N VAL A 337 6.65 -18.72 -28.20
CA VAL A 337 5.47 -19.41 -28.73
C VAL A 337 4.47 -18.36 -29.17
N ASP A 338 4.16 -18.34 -30.47
CA ASP A 338 3.26 -17.35 -31.09
C ASP A 338 3.66 -15.89 -30.76
N GLY A 339 4.96 -15.61 -30.66
CA GLY A 339 5.46 -14.27 -30.36
C GLY A 339 5.39 -13.84 -28.88
N VAL A 340 5.29 -14.79 -27.95
CA VAL A 340 5.34 -14.59 -26.48
C VAL A 340 6.58 -15.29 -25.92
N LEU A 341 7.31 -14.66 -25.01
CA LEU A 341 8.60 -15.13 -24.49
C LEU A 341 8.45 -16.12 -23.32
N TYR A 342 9.23 -17.20 -23.39
CA TYR A 342 9.35 -18.25 -22.38
C TYR A 342 10.82 -18.58 -22.10
N ASN A 343 11.11 -19.21 -20.97
CA ASN A 343 12.36 -19.96 -20.81
C ASN A 343 12.38 -21.22 -21.70
N LYS A 344 13.56 -21.82 -21.94
CA LYS A 344 13.74 -22.87 -22.97
C LYS A 344 12.92 -24.14 -22.75
N ASP A 345 12.54 -24.45 -21.50
CA ASP A 345 11.71 -25.62 -21.16
C ASP A 345 10.21 -25.29 -21.02
N MET A 346 9.81 -24.04 -21.29
CA MET A 346 8.45 -23.52 -21.20
C MET A 346 7.78 -23.71 -19.83
N THR A 347 8.57 -23.72 -18.75
CA THR A 347 8.06 -23.70 -17.37
C THR A 347 7.79 -22.30 -16.83
N ILE A 348 8.33 -21.25 -17.48
CA ILE A 348 8.09 -19.84 -17.11
C ILE A 348 7.64 -19.08 -18.34
N LEU A 349 6.48 -18.43 -18.24
CA LEU A 349 6.05 -17.40 -19.18
C LEU A 349 6.64 -16.08 -18.70
N ILE A 350 7.58 -15.53 -19.49
CA ILE A 350 8.38 -14.36 -19.11
C ILE A 350 7.68 -13.08 -19.53
N TRP A 351 7.30 -12.95 -20.81
CA TRP A 351 6.74 -11.70 -21.32
C TRP A 351 5.83 -11.89 -22.54
N CYS A 352 4.61 -11.37 -22.45
CA CYS A 352 3.68 -11.24 -23.55
C CYS A 352 3.60 -9.77 -24.03
N PRO A 353 3.97 -9.46 -25.28
CA PRO A 353 3.92 -8.09 -25.79
C PRO A 353 2.51 -7.46 -25.70
N PRO A 354 2.35 -6.24 -25.15
CA PRO A 354 1.03 -5.69 -24.79
C PRO A 354 0.16 -5.32 -26.00
N HIS A 355 0.75 -5.13 -27.18
CA HIS A 355 0.02 -4.91 -28.45
C HIS A 355 -0.12 -6.20 -29.29
N LYS A 356 0.17 -7.38 -28.73
CA LYS A 356 -0.11 -8.67 -29.39
C LYS A 356 -1.60 -8.78 -29.71
N SER A 357 -1.93 -9.13 -30.95
CA SER A 357 -3.29 -9.09 -31.47
C SER A 357 -4.10 -10.33 -31.13
N GLY A 358 -5.23 -10.16 -30.44
CA GLY A 358 -6.25 -11.18 -30.22
C GLY A 358 -7.21 -10.78 -29.09
N ASP A 359 -8.34 -11.47 -28.97
CA ASP A 359 -9.30 -11.27 -27.87
C ASP A 359 -8.97 -12.16 -26.65
N SER A 360 -8.12 -13.18 -26.83
CA SER A 360 -7.77 -14.19 -25.84
C SER A 360 -6.38 -14.79 -26.11
N TYR A 361 -5.71 -15.28 -25.06
CA TYR A 361 -4.47 -16.07 -25.17
C TYR A 361 -4.57 -17.36 -24.35
N ILE A 362 -3.94 -18.44 -24.81
CA ILE A 362 -3.91 -19.74 -24.13
C ILE A 362 -2.48 -20.01 -23.68
N ILE A 363 -2.29 -20.06 -22.36
CA ILE A 363 -1.01 -20.38 -21.73
C ILE A 363 -0.77 -21.90 -21.88
N PRO A 364 0.44 -22.36 -22.28
CA PRO A 364 0.75 -23.79 -22.37
C PRO A 364 0.69 -24.50 -21.01
N ASP A 365 0.19 -25.74 -20.99
CA ASP A 365 0.07 -26.59 -19.77
C ASP A 365 1.41 -26.88 -19.05
N SER A 366 2.54 -26.60 -19.69
CA SER A 366 3.89 -26.74 -19.10
C SER A 366 4.23 -25.63 -18.10
N VAL A 367 3.55 -24.49 -18.18
CA VAL A 367 3.89 -23.28 -17.41
C VAL A 367 3.60 -23.48 -15.93
N LYS A 368 4.59 -23.13 -15.12
CA LYS A 368 4.61 -23.17 -13.65
C LYS A 368 4.61 -21.79 -13.01
N VAL A 369 5.26 -20.82 -13.65
CA VAL A 369 5.31 -19.42 -13.19
C VAL A 369 4.86 -18.52 -14.34
N ILE A 370 3.94 -17.61 -14.03
CA ILE A 370 3.72 -16.41 -14.84
C ILE A 370 4.59 -15.34 -14.17
N ALA A 371 5.64 -14.89 -14.86
CA ALA A 371 6.65 -13.99 -14.30
C ALA A 371 6.05 -12.61 -13.94
N PRO A 372 6.76 -11.81 -13.14
CA PRO A 372 6.38 -10.41 -12.93
C PRO A 372 6.19 -9.67 -14.26
N GLY A 373 5.19 -8.79 -14.35
CA GLY A 373 4.88 -8.00 -15.56
C GLY A 373 4.42 -8.78 -16.80
N ALA A 374 4.33 -10.12 -16.75
CA ALA A 374 4.30 -10.95 -17.97
C ALA A 374 3.07 -10.75 -18.89
N PHE A 375 1.94 -10.23 -18.39
CA PHE A 375 0.79 -9.75 -19.17
C PHE A 375 0.38 -8.30 -18.80
N GLU A 376 1.32 -7.49 -18.31
CA GLU A 376 1.08 -6.07 -18.03
C GLU A 376 0.52 -5.34 -19.28
N TYR A 377 -0.49 -4.48 -19.11
CA TYR A 377 -1.20 -3.78 -20.19
C TYR A 377 -1.77 -4.67 -21.32
N SER A 378 -1.83 -5.99 -21.12
CA SER A 378 -2.24 -6.94 -22.16
C SER A 378 -3.70 -6.78 -22.56
N ARG A 379 -3.97 -6.87 -23.87
CA ARG A 379 -5.30 -6.60 -24.45
C ARG A 379 -6.24 -7.79 -24.51
N PHE A 380 -5.82 -8.95 -24.01
CA PHE A 380 -6.67 -10.14 -23.99
C PHE A 380 -7.79 -10.02 -22.94
N SER A 381 -9.03 -10.17 -23.38
CA SER A 381 -10.21 -10.23 -22.51
C SER A 381 -10.32 -11.55 -21.73
N CYS A 382 -9.62 -12.59 -22.19
CA CYS A 382 -9.64 -13.93 -21.62
C CYS A 382 -8.24 -14.56 -21.69
N ILE A 383 -7.64 -14.80 -20.53
CA ILE A 383 -6.40 -15.57 -20.38
C ILE A 383 -6.70 -16.67 -19.35
N PRO A 384 -7.01 -17.91 -19.76
CA PRO A 384 -7.17 -19.02 -18.83
C PRO A 384 -5.81 -19.34 -18.18
N ILE A 385 -5.78 -19.39 -16.85
CA ILE A 385 -4.62 -19.82 -16.07
C ILE A 385 -4.70 -21.36 -15.97
N PRO A 386 -3.73 -22.13 -16.51
CA PRO A 386 -3.76 -23.58 -16.46
C PRO A 386 -3.58 -24.11 -15.03
N ASP A 387 -4.23 -25.23 -14.70
CA ASP A 387 -4.11 -25.94 -13.42
C ASP A 387 -2.65 -26.21 -13.01
N GLY A 388 -1.73 -26.26 -13.99
CA GLY A 388 -0.30 -26.49 -13.79
C GLY A 388 0.45 -25.32 -13.13
N VAL A 389 -0.07 -24.10 -13.20
CA VAL A 389 0.59 -22.89 -12.66
C VAL A 389 0.61 -22.91 -11.14
N GLU A 390 1.74 -22.51 -10.55
CA GLU A 390 2.00 -22.54 -9.11
C GLU A 390 2.22 -21.13 -8.52
N ILE A 391 2.66 -20.16 -9.33
CA ILE A 391 2.94 -18.76 -8.95
C ILE A 391 2.43 -17.78 -10.01
N LEU A 392 1.79 -16.70 -9.56
CA LEU A 392 1.59 -15.47 -10.34
C LEU A 392 2.49 -14.35 -9.79
N GLY A 393 3.35 -13.78 -10.63
CA GLY A 393 4.30 -12.73 -10.25
C GLY A 393 3.67 -11.37 -9.93
N ARG A 394 4.51 -10.47 -9.40
CA ARG A 394 4.18 -9.06 -9.11
C ARG A 394 3.73 -8.36 -10.40
N ASP A 395 2.65 -7.57 -10.35
CA ASP A 395 2.08 -6.85 -11.50
C ASP A 395 1.76 -7.72 -12.75
N ALA A 396 1.75 -9.06 -12.65
CA ALA A 396 1.78 -9.96 -13.82
C ALA A 396 0.57 -9.86 -14.77
N PHE A 397 -0.52 -9.24 -14.36
CA PHE A 397 -1.68 -8.87 -15.18
C PHE A 397 -2.10 -7.40 -14.96
N SER A 398 -1.23 -6.54 -14.40
CA SER A 398 -1.56 -5.14 -14.08
C SER A 398 -1.99 -4.36 -15.34
N ASP A 399 -2.96 -3.45 -15.18
CA ASP A 399 -3.63 -2.67 -16.25
C ASP A 399 -4.20 -3.52 -17.42
N SER A 400 -4.26 -4.85 -17.29
CA SER A 400 -4.68 -5.73 -18.38
C SER A 400 -6.19 -5.75 -18.61
N ALA A 401 -6.58 -6.15 -19.81
CA ALA A 401 -7.97 -6.16 -20.25
C ALA A 401 -8.76 -7.41 -19.79
N VAL A 402 -8.20 -8.25 -18.91
CA VAL A 402 -8.83 -9.51 -18.48
C VAL A 402 -10.19 -9.27 -17.85
N LYS A 403 -11.20 -10.04 -18.29
CA LYS A 403 -12.59 -9.82 -17.90
C LYS A 403 -13.05 -10.70 -16.73
N ASN A 404 -12.58 -11.94 -16.70
CA ASN A 404 -12.87 -12.89 -15.65
C ASN A 404 -11.61 -13.72 -15.41
N VAL A 405 -11.28 -13.99 -14.15
CA VAL A 405 -10.15 -14.82 -13.74
C VAL A 405 -10.66 -16.01 -12.92
N THR A 406 -10.00 -17.16 -13.04
CA THR A 406 -10.27 -18.35 -12.22
C THR A 406 -8.95 -18.85 -11.66
N LEU A 407 -8.85 -18.87 -10.34
CA LEU A 407 -7.65 -19.17 -9.55
C LEU A 407 -7.88 -20.55 -8.92
N SER A 408 -7.17 -21.56 -9.41
CA SER A 408 -7.48 -22.98 -9.18
C SER A 408 -6.23 -23.86 -9.34
N GLY A 409 -6.40 -25.19 -9.32
CA GLY A 409 -5.33 -26.14 -9.63
C GLY A 409 -4.22 -26.16 -8.58
N ASN A 410 -2.96 -26.02 -9.02
CA ASN A 410 -1.77 -26.07 -8.15
C ASN A 410 -1.28 -24.68 -7.71
N LEU A 411 -2.08 -23.62 -7.89
CA LEU A 411 -1.68 -22.26 -7.55
C LEU A 411 -1.48 -22.10 -6.03
N LYS A 412 -0.33 -21.54 -5.65
CA LYS A 412 0.10 -21.36 -4.25
C LYS A 412 0.21 -19.90 -3.84
N ALA A 413 0.70 -19.03 -4.73
CA ALA A 413 1.01 -17.65 -4.40
C ALA A 413 0.63 -16.67 -5.53
N ILE A 414 0.12 -15.51 -5.13
CA ILE A 414 -0.14 -14.35 -5.99
C ILE A 414 0.58 -13.16 -5.37
N TYR A 415 1.63 -12.68 -6.05
CA TYR A 415 2.49 -11.60 -5.57
C TYR A 415 1.85 -10.21 -5.77
N GLY A 416 2.50 -9.18 -5.21
CA GLY A 416 1.92 -7.84 -5.05
C GLY A 416 1.35 -7.25 -6.34
N ALA A 417 0.21 -6.57 -6.22
CA ALA A 417 -0.42 -5.84 -7.33
C ALA A 417 -0.72 -6.66 -8.62
N CYS A 418 -0.76 -7.99 -8.53
CA CYS A 418 -0.86 -8.89 -9.70
C CYS A 418 -1.97 -8.53 -10.71
N PHE A 419 -3.16 -8.11 -10.26
CA PHE A 419 -4.27 -7.63 -11.09
C PHE A 419 -4.61 -6.15 -10.80
N TRP A 420 -3.64 -5.34 -10.40
CA TRP A 420 -3.83 -3.91 -10.15
C TRP A 420 -4.35 -3.20 -11.39
N CYS A 421 -5.22 -2.21 -11.22
CA CYS A 421 -5.77 -1.41 -12.32
C CYS A 421 -6.45 -2.21 -13.44
N CYS A 422 -6.87 -3.47 -13.21
CA CYS A 422 -7.59 -4.28 -14.19
C CYS A 422 -9.02 -3.77 -14.41
N TYR A 423 -9.17 -2.63 -15.09
CA TYR A 423 -10.44 -1.90 -15.21
C TYR A 423 -11.56 -2.69 -15.94
N ASN A 424 -11.23 -3.78 -16.64
CA ASN A 424 -12.19 -4.65 -17.31
C ASN A 424 -12.59 -5.89 -16.50
N LEU A 425 -11.92 -6.16 -15.38
CA LEU A 425 -12.15 -7.35 -14.54
C LEU A 425 -13.50 -7.22 -13.84
N GLU A 426 -14.44 -8.10 -14.16
CA GLU A 426 -15.78 -8.14 -13.56
C GLU A 426 -15.90 -9.22 -12.47
N LYS A 427 -15.09 -10.28 -12.54
CA LYS A 427 -15.19 -11.43 -11.64
C LYS A 427 -13.85 -12.14 -11.41
N VAL A 428 -13.57 -12.45 -10.15
CA VAL A 428 -12.55 -13.42 -9.75
C VAL A 428 -13.25 -14.63 -9.12
N ILE A 429 -12.95 -15.83 -9.60
CA ILE A 429 -13.33 -17.11 -8.97
C ILE A 429 -12.09 -17.67 -8.31
N ILE A 430 -12.20 -18.07 -7.05
CA ILE A 430 -11.14 -18.76 -6.31
C ILE A 430 -11.67 -20.14 -5.93
N GLU A 431 -10.98 -21.19 -6.34
CA GLU A 431 -11.38 -22.59 -6.10
C GLU A 431 -10.54 -23.28 -5.02
N ASN A 432 -9.52 -22.58 -4.49
CA ASN A 432 -8.62 -23.04 -3.45
C ASN A 432 -8.41 -21.94 -2.39
N ASP A 433 -8.75 -22.22 -1.12
CA ASP A 433 -8.49 -21.34 0.02
C ASP A 433 -7.04 -21.43 0.54
N GLU A 434 -6.26 -22.41 0.07
CA GLU A 434 -4.81 -22.52 0.25
C GLU A 434 -3.99 -21.67 -0.76
N ILE A 435 -4.56 -20.61 -1.36
CA ILE A 435 -3.78 -19.61 -2.12
C ILE A 435 -3.36 -18.49 -1.18
N ALA A 436 -2.07 -18.17 -1.19
CA ALA A 436 -1.47 -17.08 -0.42
C ALA A 436 -1.44 -15.78 -1.25
N TYR A 437 -1.96 -14.68 -0.69
CA TYR A 437 -2.13 -13.39 -1.37
C TYR A 437 -1.17 -12.33 -0.83
N SER A 438 -0.63 -11.49 -1.71
CA SER A 438 0.16 -10.32 -1.33
C SER A 438 -0.66 -9.02 -1.36
N TYR A 439 -0.01 -7.88 -1.09
CA TYR A 439 -0.64 -6.56 -1.05
C TYR A 439 -1.24 -6.12 -2.40
N SER A 440 -2.30 -5.32 -2.37
CA SER A 440 -2.91 -4.66 -3.55
C SER A 440 -3.36 -5.57 -4.71
N CYS A 441 -3.45 -6.90 -4.56
CA CYS A 441 -3.59 -7.83 -5.70
C CYS A 441 -4.75 -7.53 -6.66
N PHE A 442 -5.85 -6.91 -6.21
CA PHE A 442 -7.00 -6.51 -7.04
C PHE A 442 -7.34 -5.01 -6.89
N ALA A 443 -6.42 -4.18 -6.37
CA ALA A 443 -6.68 -2.76 -6.17
C ALA A 443 -6.98 -2.04 -7.50
N ASN A 444 -7.80 -0.98 -7.45
CA ASN A 444 -8.30 -0.22 -8.62
C ASN A 444 -9.08 -1.04 -9.66
N CYS A 445 -9.56 -2.25 -9.33
CA CYS A 445 -10.46 -3.02 -10.20
C CYS A 445 -11.89 -2.44 -10.19
N TYR A 446 -12.08 -1.24 -10.77
CA TYR A 446 -13.31 -0.45 -10.68
C TYR A 446 -14.60 -1.16 -11.16
N ASN A 447 -14.50 -2.22 -11.96
CA ASN A 447 -15.64 -3.02 -12.46
C ASN A 447 -15.81 -4.40 -11.78
N LEU A 448 -14.96 -4.77 -10.83
CA LEU A 448 -15.00 -6.07 -10.15
C LEU A 448 -16.22 -6.16 -9.24
N LYS A 449 -17.11 -7.13 -9.50
CA LYS A 449 -18.41 -7.26 -8.81
C LYS A 449 -18.43 -8.33 -7.73
N THR A 450 -17.68 -9.41 -7.96
CA THR A 450 -17.66 -10.61 -7.10
C THR A 450 -16.25 -11.18 -7.02
N ALA A 451 -15.76 -11.44 -5.81
CA ALA A 451 -14.49 -12.11 -5.55
C ALA A 451 -14.59 -13.05 -4.33
N GLY A 452 -13.84 -14.15 -4.35
CA GLY A 452 -13.70 -15.06 -3.20
C GLY A 452 -14.04 -16.53 -3.51
N PRO A 453 -13.92 -17.43 -2.50
CA PRO A 453 -13.32 -17.21 -1.17
C PRO A 453 -11.89 -16.68 -1.23
N ILE A 454 -11.55 -15.65 -0.45
CA ILE A 454 -10.18 -15.10 -0.40
C ILE A 454 -9.33 -15.83 0.63
N GLY A 455 -8.17 -16.35 0.21
CA GLY A 455 -7.24 -17.07 1.06
C GLY A 455 -6.41 -16.16 1.98
N SER A 456 -5.51 -16.79 2.72
CA SER A 456 -4.59 -16.14 3.67
C SER A 456 -3.58 -15.18 3.01
N GLY A 457 -3.06 -14.25 3.80
CA GLY A 457 -1.97 -13.37 3.42
C GLY A 457 -0.62 -14.08 3.35
N CYS A 458 0.26 -13.52 2.53
CA CYS A 458 1.62 -13.99 2.30
C CYS A 458 2.62 -12.86 2.59
N ASP A 459 3.37 -12.99 3.67
CA ASP A 459 4.63 -12.24 3.81
C ASP A 459 5.70 -12.83 2.88
N ILE A 460 6.77 -12.05 2.67
CA ILE A 460 7.88 -12.32 1.74
C ILE A 460 8.54 -13.71 1.95
N GLU A 461 8.56 -14.24 3.18
CA GLU A 461 9.15 -15.57 3.47
C GLU A 461 8.17 -16.75 3.27
N PHE A 462 7.05 -16.56 2.58
CA PHE A 462 5.88 -17.46 2.60
C PHE A 462 5.37 -17.71 4.03
N CYS A 463 5.39 -16.68 4.89
CA CYS A 463 4.74 -16.75 6.19
C CYS A 463 3.22 -16.58 5.98
N TRP A 464 2.45 -17.58 6.37
CA TRP A 464 0.99 -17.58 6.24
C TRP A 464 0.36 -16.77 7.36
N THR A 465 0.07 -15.51 7.10
CA THR A 465 -0.77 -14.69 7.98
C THR A 465 -2.24 -15.03 7.71
N ALA A 466 -2.99 -15.39 8.74
CA ALA A 466 -4.43 -15.67 8.63
C ALA A 466 -5.21 -14.34 8.54
N GLU A 467 -4.95 -13.58 7.49
CA GLU A 467 -5.26 -12.16 7.35
C GLU A 467 -5.54 -11.81 5.89
N ILE A 468 -6.43 -10.85 5.65
CA ILE A 468 -6.64 -10.28 4.32
C ILE A 468 -5.56 -9.22 4.07
N PRO A 469 -4.74 -9.29 3.00
CA PRO A 469 -3.63 -8.36 2.79
C PRO A 469 -4.03 -6.89 2.65
N ASP A 470 -3.08 -6.02 2.97
CA ASP A 470 -3.20 -4.57 2.79
C ASP A 470 -3.61 -4.20 1.35
N TYR A 471 -4.52 -3.22 1.25
CA TYR A 471 -5.06 -2.64 0.00
C TYR A 471 -5.69 -3.63 -0.99
N VAL A 472 -5.87 -4.92 -0.67
CA VAL A 472 -6.09 -5.98 -1.67
C VAL A 472 -7.32 -5.78 -2.58
N PHE A 473 -8.41 -5.18 -2.08
CA PHE A 473 -9.58 -4.75 -2.88
C PHE A 473 -9.80 -3.22 -2.84
N SER A 474 -8.76 -2.44 -2.54
CA SER A 474 -8.85 -0.99 -2.48
C SER A 474 -9.38 -0.41 -3.79
N SER A 475 -10.33 0.52 -3.68
CA SER A 475 -11.09 1.13 -4.78
C SER A 475 -11.80 0.14 -5.72
N CYS A 476 -12.21 -1.04 -5.26
CA CYS A 476 -13.11 -1.92 -6.03
C CYS A 476 -14.55 -1.38 -6.01
N ASN A 477 -14.80 -0.24 -6.63
CA ASN A 477 -16.06 0.52 -6.50
C ASN A 477 -17.31 -0.29 -6.88
N ALA A 478 -17.22 -1.27 -7.78
CA ALA A 478 -18.34 -2.12 -8.21
C ALA A 478 -18.53 -3.40 -7.38
N LEU A 479 -17.72 -3.64 -6.34
CA LEU A 479 -17.74 -4.87 -5.55
C LEU A 479 -19.03 -4.97 -4.74
N THR A 480 -19.80 -6.03 -4.97
CA THR A 480 -21.12 -6.26 -4.34
C THR A 480 -21.19 -7.53 -3.51
N GLU A 481 -20.38 -8.54 -3.83
CA GLU A 481 -20.36 -9.83 -3.14
C GLU A 481 -18.91 -10.26 -2.88
N ILE A 482 -18.61 -10.57 -1.61
CA ILE A 482 -17.30 -11.06 -1.22
C ILE A 482 -17.41 -12.14 -0.14
N MET A 483 -16.60 -13.20 -0.28
CA MET A 483 -16.57 -14.32 0.66
C MET A 483 -15.23 -14.34 1.40
N ILE A 484 -15.29 -14.12 2.72
CA ILE A 484 -14.16 -14.27 3.64
C ILE A 484 -14.29 -15.64 4.33
N PRO A 485 -13.29 -16.54 4.24
CA PRO A 485 -13.31 -17.84 4.92
C PRO A 485 -13.21 -17.75 6.45
N ASP A 486 -13.75 -18.76 7.14
CA ASP A 486 -13.68 -18.91 8.60
C ASP A 486 -12.24 -19.05 9.16
N SER A 487 -11.24 -19.27 8.30
CA SER A 487 -9.83 -19.32 8.66
C SER A 487 -9.21 -17.94 8.89
N ILE A 488 -9.83 -16.85 8.43
CA ILE A 488 -9.31 -15.49 8.53
C ILE A 488 -9.53 -14.90 9.93
N THR A 489 -8.50 -14.22 10.42
CA THR A 489 -8.36 -13.71 11.80
C THR A 489 -8.04 -12.22 11.91
N ALA A 490 -7.68 -11.55 10.81
CA ALA A 490 -7.44 -10.10 10.73
C ALA A 490 -7.81 -9.55 9.35
N LEU A 491 -7.97 -8.22 9.27
CA LEU A 491 -8.28 -7.47 8.05
C LEU A 491 -7.24 -6.36 7.87
N GLY A 492 -6.33 -6.50 6.90
CA GLY A 492 -5.23 -5.58 6.65
C GLY A 492 -5.66 -4.17 6.26
N MET A 493 -4.69 -3.26 6.27
CA MET A 493 -4.90 -1.83 6.10
C MET A 493 -5.53 -1.50 4.74
N TYR A 494 -6.57 -0.68 4.74
CA TYR A 494 -7.30 -0.24 3.54
C TYR A 494 -7.81 -1.39 2.63
N SER A 495 -7.91 -2.62 3.16
CA SER A 495 -8.23 -3.83 2.39
C SER A 495 -9.52 -3.75 1.57
N PHE A 496 -10.52 -3.00 2.04
CA PHE A 496 -11.76 -2.69 1.32
C PHE A 496 -12.03 -1.18 1.14
N SER A 497 -11.04 -0.31 1.38
CA SER A 497 -11.20 1.15 1.22
C SER A 497 -11.76 1.49 -0.18
N GLY A 498 -12.81 2.29 -0.27
CA GLY A 498 -13.45 2.69 -1.54
C GLY A 498 -14.37 1.65 -2.19
N CYS A 499 -14.77 0.57 -1.50
CA CYS A 499 -15.75 -0.40 -2.00
C CYS A 499 -17.20 0.13 -1.95
N THR A 500 -17.49 1.15 -2.76
CA THR A 500 -18.76 1.92 -2.76
C THR A 500 -20.01 1.19 -3.25
N SER A 501 -19.90 -0.05 -3.75
CA SER A 501 -21.08 -0.91 -4.04
C SER A 501 -21.30 -2.03 -3.01
N LEU A 502 -20.46 -2.12 -1.98
CA LEU A 502 -20.49 -3.22 -1.01
C LEU A 502 -21.59 -2.96 0.02
N ASP A 503 -22.79 -3.49 -0.22
CA ASP A 503 -23.98 -3.18 0.58
C ASP A 503 -24.02 -3.93 1.94
N ASN A 504 -23.36 -5.08 2.01
CA ASN A 504 -23.19 -5.94 3.18
C ASN A 504 -21.84 -6.66 3.13
N ILE A 505 -21.21 -6.91 4.28
CA ILE A 505 -20.09 -7.85 4.42
C ILE A 505 -20.30 -8.76 5.62
N SER A 506 -20.02 -10.05 5.46
CA SER A 506 -20.07 -11.04 6.55
C SER A 506 -18.66 -11.29 7.08
N LEU A 507 -18.40 -10.83 8.31
CA LEU A 507 -17.11 -11.00 8.98
C LEU A 507 -17.11 -12.29 9.82
N PRO A 508 -16.15 -13.22 9.61
CA PRO A 508 -16.01 -14.42 10.43
C PRO A 508 -15.86 -14.15 11.93
N ASP A 509 -16.40 -15.06 12.74
CA ASP A 509 -16.27 -15.09 14.21
C ASP A 509 -14.81 -15.20 14.70
N GLY A 510 -13.86 -15.48 13.80
CA GLY A 510 -12.43 -15.59 14.05
C GLY A 510 -11.66 -14.27 14.09
N ILE A 511 -12.24 -13.15 13.62
CA ILE A 511 -11.50 -11.89 13.47
C ILE A 511 -11.22 -11.19 14.81
N PHE A 512 -9.95 -10.84 15.05
CA PHE A 512 -9.46 -10.19 16.28
C PHE A 512 -9.16 -8.69 16.14
N SER A 513 -8.95 -8.18 14.92
CA SER A 513 -8.76 -6.75 14.64
C SER A 513 -9.33 -6.33 13.28
N ILE A 514 -9.57 -5.03 13.15
CA ILE A 514 -9.94 -4.35 11.91
C ILE A 514 -8.95 -3.20 11.79
N GLU A 515 -8.02 -3.26 10.83
CA GLU A 515 -6.88 -2.34 10.79
C GLU A 515 -7.20 -0.96 10.18
N CYS A 516 -6.17 -0.13 10.03
CA CYS A 516 -6.27 1.25 9.54
C CYS A 516 -7.00 1.33 8.19
N GLY A 517 -8.03 2.19 8.10
CA GLY A 517 -8.76 2.44 6.86
C GLY A 517 -9.50 1.24 6.24
N ALA A 518 -9.60 0.09 6.93
CA ALA A 518 -10.02 -1.19 6.32
C ALA A 518 -11.36 -1.13 5.56
N PHE A 519 -12.33 -0.32 6.02
CA PHE A 519 -13.62 -0.06 5.36
C PHE A 519 -13.84 1.42 5.05
N GLU A 520 -12.80 2.22 4.87
CA GLU A 520 -12.93 3.61 4.42
C GLU A 520 -13.83 3.71 3.16
N GLN A 521 -14.64 4.78 3.05
CA GLN A 521 -15.46 5.10 1.88
C GLN A 521 -16.39 3.94 1.44
N CYS A 522 -16.74 3.01 2.34
CA CYS A 522 -17.70 1.95 2.07
C CYS A 522 -19.15 2.42 2.27
N GLU A 523 -20.06 1.99 1.39
CA GLU A 523 -21.44 2.46 1.36
C GLU A 523 -22.48 1.51 2.00
N PHE A 524 -22.03 0.51 2.78
CA PHE A 524 -22.94 -0.36 3.54
C PHE A 524 -23.76 0.42 4.58
N THR A 525 -24.99 -0.04 4.82
CA THR A 525 -25.92 0.62 5.76
C THR A 525 -25.71 0.21 7.22
N SER A 526 -25.10 -0.96 7.45
CA SER A 526 -24.79 -1.52 8.76
C SER A 526 -23.68 -2.57 8.63
N ILE A 527 -22.88 -2.77 9.68
CA ILE A 527 -21.88 -3.84 9.76
C ILE A 527 -21.95 -4.53 11.12
N THR A 528 -21.81 -5.87 11.13
CA THR A 528 -21.72 -6.66 12.36
C THR A 528 -20.26 -6.90 12.70
N ILE A 529 -19.81 -6.34 13.83
CA ILE A 529 -18.44 -6.52 14.33
C ILE A 529 -18.36 -7.81 15.17
N PRO A 530 -17.49 -8.79 14.84
CA PRO A 530 -17.40 -10.05 15.57
C PRO A 530 -17.04 -9.90 17.06
N ASN A 531 -17.54 -10.81 17.90
CA ASN A 531 -17.35 -10.81 19.37
C ASN A 531 -15.89 -11.05 19.82
N ARG A 532 -14.94 -11.23 18.89
CA ARG A 532 -13.50 -11.35 19.14
C ARG A 532 -12.70 -10.08 18.83
N VAL A 533 -13.28 -9.12 18.09
CA VAL A 533 -12.58 -7.90 17.70
C VAL A 533 -12.17 -7.11 18.93
N SER A 534 -10.87 -6.89 19.07
CA SER A 534 -10.21 -6.30 20.22
C SER A 534 -9.75 -4.85 19.97
N ALA A 535 -9.57 -4.49 18.69
CA ALA A 535 -9.16 -3.19 18.21
C ALA A 535 -9.90 -2.83 16.91
N ILE A 536 -10.19 -1.55 16.72
CA ILE A 536 -10.64 -0.95 15.47
C ILE A 536 -9.64 0.17 15.12
N GLY A 537 -9.11 0.17 13.91
CA GLY A 537 -8.02 1.06 13.48
C GLY A 537 -8.37 2.55 13.37
N GLU A 538 -7.36 3.36 13.04
CA GLU A 538 -7.56 4.75 12.60
C GLU A 538 -8.30 4.74 11.25
N TYR A 539 -9.19 5.71 11.01
CA TYR A 539 -10.00 5.81 9.77
C TYR A 539 -10.81 4.55 9.36
N ALA A 540 -10.97 3.54 10.23
CA ALA A 540 -11.45 2.21 9.84
C ALA A 540 -12.84 2.19 9.15
N PHE A 541 -13.70 3.17 9.43
CA PHE A 541 -14.97 3.44 8.75
C PHE A 541 -15.08 4.92 8.32
N PHE A 542 -13.96 5.57 7.99
CA PHE A 542 -13.94 6.97 7.55
C PHE A 542 -14.77 7.16 6.27
N ASP A 543 -15.60 8.21 6.23
CA ASP A 543 -16.49 8.54 5.12
C ASP A 543 -17.45 7.39 4.69
N CYS A 544 -17.79 6.49 5.62
CA CYS A 544 -18.90 5.53 5.44
C CYS A 544 -20.25 6.25 5.47
N ALA A 545 -20.53 7.05 4.43
CA ALA A 545 -21.62 8.02 4.40
C ALA A 545 -23.02 7.42 4.65
N ASN A 546 -23.24 6.15 4.29
CA ASN A 546 -24.51 5.43 4.44
C ASN A 546 -24.64 4.61 5.73
N LEU A 547 -23.56 4.43 6.51
CA LEU A 547 -23.57 3.65 7.75
C LEU A 547 -24.51 4.32 8.77
N ALA A 548 -25.67 3.71 9.03
CA ALA A 548 -26.74 4.32 9.82
C ALA A 548 -26.61 4.02 11.33
N GLU A 549 -26.15 2.82 11.66
CA GLU A 549 -25.89 2.33 13.01
C GLU A 549 -24.76 1.28 13.03
N ILE A 550 -24.06 1.19 14.15
CA ILE A 550 -23.04 0.15 14.40
C ILE A 550 -23.13 -0.32 15.86
N THR A 551 -22.87 -1.62 16.07
CA THR A 551 -22.74 -2.21 17.41
C THR A 551 -21.27 -2.55 17.68
N ILE A 552 -20.72 -1.96 18.73
CA ILE A 552 -19.36 -2.16 19.23
C ILE A 552 -19.42 -3.24 20.33
N PRO A 553 -18.92 -4.47 20.09
CA PRO A 553 -19.01 -5.55 21.07
C PRO A 553 -18.12 -5.30 22.29
N TYR A 554 -18.46 -5.97 23.39
CA TYR A 554 -17.78 -5.85 24.70
C TYR A 554 -16.26 -6.13 24.66
N SER A 555 -15.79 -6.82 23.61
CA SER A 555 -14.39 -7.18 23.38
C SER A 555 -13.51 -6.00 22.95
N VAL A 556 -14.09 -4.96 22.33
CA VAL A 556 -13.32 -3.86 21.73
C VAL A 556 -12.69 -3.01 22.82
N SER A 557 -11.36 -3.06 22.90
CA SER A 557 -10.54 -2.38 23.89
C SER A 557 -10.07 -1.00 23.42
N THR A 558 -9.67 -0.90 22.15
CA THR A 558 -9.13 0.29 21.49
C THR A 558 -9.91 0.61 20.22
N ILE A 559 -10.07 1.90 19.92
CA ILE A 559 -10.63 2.40 18.66
C ILE A 559 -9.80 3.62 18.26
N GLY A 560 -9.33 3.66 17.01
CA GLY A 560 -8.44 4.70 16.50
C GLY A 560 -9.08 6.09 16.39
N ASN A 561 -8.24 7.07 16.03
CA ASN A 561 -8.71 8.41 15.70
C ASN A 561 -9.60 8.35 14.45
N TYR A 562 -10.60 9.24 14.37
CA TYR A 562 -11.38 9.48 13.15
C TYR A 562 -12.10 8.25 12.56
N ALA A 563 -12.20 7.16 13.32
CA ALA A 563 -12.70 5.87 12.85
C ALA A 563 -14.14 5.91 12.32
N PHE A 564 -14.94 6.92 12.69
CA PHE A 564 -16.28 7.19 12.17
C PHE A 564 -16.46 8.65 11.67
N GLU A 565 -15.37 9.35 11.35
CA GLU A 565 -15.48 10.69 10.76
C GLU A 565 -16.13 10.61 9.37
N ASN A 566 -16.86 11.67 9.00
CA ASN A 566 -17.66 11.78 7.76
C ASN A 566 -18.74 10.71 7.55
N CYS A 567 -19.01 9.82 8.53
CA CYS A 567 -20.18 8.93 8.52
C CYS A 567 -21.50 9.73 8.60
N ALA A 568 -21.95 10.28 7.47
CA ALA A 568 -23.02 11.27 7.42
C ALA A 568 -24.38 10.74 7.93
N SER A 569 -24.66 9.46 7.75
CA SER A 569 -25.88 8.80 8.22
C SER A 569 -25.80 8.23 9.64
N LEU A 570 -24.62 8.22 10.28
CA LEU A 570 -24.41 7.50 11.53
C LEU A 570 -25.10 8.20 12.70
N SER A 571 -26.24 7.63 13.07
CA SER A 571 -27.20 8.23 14.00
C SER A 571 -27.21 7.55 15.36
N ASN A 572 -26.75 6.28 15.45
CA ASN A 572 -26.64 5.51 16.68
C ASN A 572 -25.33 4.71 16.71
N ILE A 573 -24.63 4.74 17.85
CA ILE A 573 -23.56 3.79 18.16
C ILE A 573 -24.00 3.01 19.39
N TYR A 574 -24.27 1.71 19.22
CA TYR A 574 -24.53 0.80 20.32
C TYR A 574 -23.22 0.25 20.86
N VAL A 575 -23.05 0.20 22.18
CA VAL A 575 -21.81 -0.24 22.80
C VAL A 575 -22.13 -1.25 23.91
N ASP A 576 -21.78 -2.53 23.71
CA ASP A 576 -21.98 -3.61 24.71
C ASP A 576 -20.95 -3.57 25.85
N LYS A 577 -20.54 -2.36 26.24
CA LYS A 577 -19.50 -2.06 27.21
C LYS A 577 -20.08 -1.21 28.34
N VAL A 578 -19.92 -1.66 29.58
CA VAL A 578 -20.22 -0.84 30.76
C VAL A 578 -19.24 0.33 30.84
N GLU A 579 -19.70 1.52 31.23
CA GLU A 579 -18.91 2.76 31.27
C GLU A 579 -17.52 2.57 31.91
N GLY A 580 -16.46 3.04 31.23
CA GLY A 580 -15.15 3.20 31.87
C GLY A 580 -13.90 3.23 30.97
N THR A 581 -13.92 2.62 29.78
CA THR A 581 -12.69 2.39 28.98
C THR A 581 -12.78 2.78 27.49
N THR A 582 -13.21 4.01 27.23
CA THR A 582 -12.89 4.77 25.99
C THR A 582 -12.62 6.23 26.39
N SER A 583 -11.41 6.50 26.88
CA SER A 583 -11.03 7.83 27.36
C SER A 583 -10.95 8.84 26.20
N GLY A 584 -11.92 9.75 26.11
CA GLY A 584 -11.85 10.89 25.21
C GLY A 584 -12.31 10.66 23.77
N ALA A 585 -13.09 9.59 23.48
CA ALA A 585 -13.86 9.44 22.24
C ALA A 585 -13.10 9.79 20.92
N PRO A 586 -11.90 9.22 20.65
CA PRO A 586 -11.04 9.62 19.52
C PRO A 586 -11.66 9.35 18.14
N TRP A 587 -12.61 8.42 18.07
CA TRP A 587 -13.31 7.93 16.88
C TRP A 587 -14.11 8.98 16.07
N ASN A 588 -14.23 10.22 16.54
CA ASN A 588 -14.90 11.37 15.89
C ASN A 588 -16.27 11.06 15.23
N ALA A 589 -17.29 10.74 16.05
CA ALA A 589 -18.68 10.49 15.59
C ALA A 589 -19.65 11.60 16.07
N PRO A 590 -19.56 12.85 15.56
CA PRO A 590 -20.22 14.03 16.17
C PRO A 590 -21.76 14.03 16.09
N ASN A 591 -22.34 13.27 15.16
CA ASN A 591 -23.79 13.20 14.95
C ASN A 591 -24.47 12.01 15.65
N ALA A 592 -23.70 11.09 16.23
CA ALA A 592 -24.20 9.78 16.66
C ALA A 592 -24.65 9.76 18.13
N ASN A 593 -25.80 9.15 18.40
CA ASN A 593 -26.27 8.88 19.76
C ASN A 593 -25.59 7.62 20.31
N ILE A 594 -24.67 7.78 21.27
CA ILE A 594 -23.97 6.66 21.91
C ILE A 594 -24.87 6.03 22.98
N THR A 595 -25.17 4.74 22.85
CA THR A 595 -26.05 3.97 23.75
C THR A 595 -25.32 2.78 24.35
N TYR A 596 -25.05 2.84 25.66
CA TYR A 596 -24.34 1.79 26.40
C TYR A 596 -25.25 0.64 26.86
N LEU A 597 -24.67 -0.56 26.90
CA LEU A 597 -25.34 -1.83 27.20
C LEU A 597 -24.37 -2.75 27.99
N ARG A 598 -24.75 -3.49 29.03
CA ARG A 598 -25.82 -3.29 30.03
C ARG A 598 -25.24 -3.57 31.43
N LYS A 599 -25.90 -3.09 32.49
CA LYS A 599 -25.50 -3.34 33.88
C LYS A 599 -26.41 -4.38 34.54
N LEU A 600 -25.85 -5.37 35.24
CA LEU A 600 -26.62 -6.35 36.03
C LEU A 600 -26.50 -6.12 37.55
N ASN A 601 -27.59 -6.36 38.26
CA ASN A 601 -27.74 -6.38 39.72
C ASN A 601 -28.23 -7.77 40.16
N ILE A 602 -27.83 -8.27 41.34
CA ILE A 602 -28.24 -9.59 41.86
C ILE A 602 -28.81 -9.43 43.27
N ALA A 603 -30.00 -9.99 43.51
CA ALA A 603 -30.68 -9.90 44.80
C ALA A 603 -29.96 -10.74 45.89
N PRO A 604 -29.68 -10.18 47.09
CA PRO A 604 -28.98 -10.90 48.15
C PRO A 604 -29.89 -11.94 48.83
N ILE A 605 -29.33 -13.10 49.18
CA ILE A 605 -30.03 -14.14 49.93
C ILE A 605 -29.82 -13.90 51.43
N THR A 606 -30.90 -13.62 52.16
CA THR A 606 -30.87 -13.33 53.61
C THR A 606 -31.57 -14.40 54.46
N GLU A 607 -32.23 -15.38 53.83
CA GLU A 607 -32.96 -16.45 54.50
C GLU A 607 -32.05 -17.58 55.00
N SER A 608 -32.50 -18.28 56.04
CA SER A 608 -31.87 -19.51 56.55
C SER A 608 -32.94 -20.57 56.80
N TYR A 609 -32.67 -21.81 56.40
CA TYR A 609 -33.65 -22.89 56.42
C TYR A 609 -33.38 -23.88 57.55
N THR A 610 -34.37 -24.70 57.87
CA THR A 610 -34.26 -25.78 58.86
C THR A 610 -34.14 -27.13 58.16
N TYR A 611 -33.36 -28.05 58.71
CA TYR A 611 -33.06 -29.36 58.14
C TYR A 611 -34.30 -30.26 58.03
N THR A 612 -34.61 -30.69 56.81
CA THR A 612 -35.78 -31.53 56.47
C THR A 612 -35.42 -32.96 56.04
N GLY A 613 -34.14 -33.33 56.09
CA GLY A 613 -33.66 -34.61 55.54
C GLY A 613 -33.59 -34.68 54.01
N ASN A 614 -33.97 -33.62 53.28
CA ASN A 614 -34.01 -33.54 51.81
C ASN A 614 -33.21 -32.32 51.29
N PRO A 615 -32.77 -32.32 50.01
CA PRO A 615 -32.08 -31.18 49.41
C PRO A 615 -33.00 -29.95 49.27
N ILE A 616 -32.44 -28.75 49.44
CA ILE A 616 -33.14 -27.46 49.37
C ILE A 616 -32.73 -26.71 48.09
N THR A 617 -33.68 -26.44 47.21
CA THR A 617 -33.46 -25.74 45.93
C THR A 617 -33.96 -24.30 46.01
N GLN A 618 -33.03 -23.36 46.25
CA GLN A 618 -33.35 -21.94 46.42
C GLN A 618 -33.21 -21.15 45.11
N THR A 619 -34.15 -20.25 44.83
CA THR A 619 -34.09 -19.35 43.66
C THR A 619 -33.32 -18.06 43.94
N VAL A 620 -32.88 -17.41 42.87
CA VAL A 620 -32.15 -16.13 42.88
C VAL A 620 -32.80 -15.22 41.84
N SER A 621 -33.03 -13.96 42.17
CA SER A 621 -33.46 -12.93 41.21
C SER A 621 -32.24 -12.12 40.74
N ILE A 622 -32.12 -11.95 39.43
CA ILE A 622 -31.12 -11.09 38.78
C ILE A 622 -31.88 -10.05 37.97
N THR A 623 -31.39 -8.82 37.95
CA THR A 623 -32.04 -7.70 37.25
C THR A 623 -31.02 -6.92 36.41
N GLU A 624 -31.47 -6.32 35.31
CA GLU A 624 -30.66 -5.49 34.41
C GLU A 624 -31.09 -4.03 34.55
N ALA A 625 -30.16 -3.18 34.98
CA ALA A 625 -30.37 -1.76 35.22
C ALA A 625 -30.11 -0.93 33.95
N LYS A 626 -30.92 0.12 33.79
CA LYS A 626 -30.79 1.12 32.71
C LYS A 626 -29.68 2.12 33.00
N ALA A 627 -29.21 2.80 31.95
CA ALA A 627 -28.21 3.87 32.05
C ALA A 627 -28.66 5.08 32.90
N ASP A 628 -29.96 5.30 33.06
CA ASP A 628 -30.55 6.36 33.90
C ASP A 628 -30.73 5.94 35.38
N GLY A 629 -30.47 4.67 35.73
CA GLY A 629 -30.64 4.12 37.07
C GLY A 629 -32.07 3.72 37.45
N ALA A 630 -33.03 3.70 36.51
CA ALA A 630 -34.40 3.26 36.77
C ALA A 630 -34.63 1.74 36.54
N GLU A 631 -35.70 1.19 37.13
CA GLU A 631 -36.07 -0.24 37.12
C GLU A 631 -36.14 -0.88 35.72
N GLU A 632 -36.08 -2.20 35.58
CA GLU A 632 -35.05 -3.18 35.97
C GLU A 632 -35.52 -4.50 35.30
N LYS A 633 -34.89 -4.95 34.20
CA LYS A 633 -35.34 -6.17 33.51
C LYS A 633 -34.95 -7.38 34.37
N ILE A 634 -35.92 -8.05 34.97
CA ILE A 634 -35.66 -9.28 35.73
C ILE A 634 -35.30 -10.41 34.76
N LEU A 635 -34.06 -10.91 34.86
CA LEU A 635 -33.58 -12.05 34.10
C LEU A 635 -34.26 -13.35 34.59
N THR A 636 -34.47 -14.29 33.68
CA THR A 636 -35.29 -15.49 33.89
C THR A 636 -34.46 -16.76 33.99
N ILE A 637 -34.62 -17.50 35.10
CA ILE A 637 -33.99 -18.82 35.32
C ILE A 637 -34.41 -19.80 34.22
N GLY A 638 -33.43 -20.50 33.65
CA GLY A 638 -33.60 -21.46 32.55
C GLY A 638 -33.61 -20.85 31.15
N ARG A 639 -33.65 -19.50 31.02
CA ARG A 639 -33.65 -18.80 29.73
C ARG A 639 -32.49 -17.81 29.58
N ASP A 640 -32.22 -17.00 30.61
CA ASP A 640 -31.17 -15.97 30.59
C ASP A 640 -29.95 -16.44 31.41
N TYR A 641 -30.21 -17.28 32.42
CA TYR A 641 -29.20 -18.00 33.20
C TYR A 641 -29.76 -19.31 33.76
N VAL A 642 -28.91 -20.31 33.97
CA VAL A 642 -29.24 -21.57 34.65
C VAL A 642 -28.75 -21.52 36.10
N LEU A 643 -29.46 -22.18 37.02
CA LEU A 643 -29.03 -22.34 38.42
C LEU A 643 -28.57 -23.77 38.71
N TYR A 644 -27.44 -23.89 39.40
CA TYR A 644 -26.88 -25.15 39.90
C TYR A 644 -26.66 -25.10 41.41
N HIS A 645 -27.14 -26.10 42.16
CA HIS A 645 -27.07 -26.14 43.63
C HIS A 645 -26.09 -27.19 44.13
N SER A 646 -25.40 -26.90 45.24
CA SER A 646 -24.55 -27.87 45.93
C SER A 646 -24.51 -27.67 47.44
N ARG A 647 -24.13 -28.72 48.18
CA ARG A 647 -24.07 -28.78 49.67
C ARG A 647 -25.40 -28.46 50.38
N ASN A 648 -26.50 -28.51 49.64
CA ASN A 648 -27.82 -28.00 50.02
C ASN A 648 -28.73 -28.99 50.79
N LYS A 649 -28.17 -30.00 51.47
CA LYS A 649 -28.95 -31.05 52.16
C LYS A 649 -28.75 -31.10 53.67
N ASN A 650 -27.52 -30.94 54.15
CA ASN A 650 -27.18 -31.09 55.56
C ASN A 650 -27.02 -29.73 56.24
N VAL A 651 -27.09 -29.72 57.59
CA VAL A 651 -26.80 -28.53 58.41
C VAL A 651 -25.40 -27.98 58.06
N GLY A 652 -25.31 -26.67 57.81
CA GLY A 652 -24.12 -26.00 57.28
C GLY A 652 -24.45 -24.94 56.22
N THR A 653 -23.50 -24.64 55.35
CA THR A 653 -23.64 -23.63 54.27
C THR A 653 -23.80 -24.28 52.90
N ALA A 654 -24.89 -23.93 52.22
CA ALA A 654 -25.21 -24.34 50.86
C ALA A 654 -24.72 -23.30 49.83
N VAL A 655 -24.60 -23.71 48.56
CA VAL A 655 -24.06 -22.88 47.46
C VAL A 655 -24.96 -22.97 46.23
N ILE A 656 -25.16 -21.83 45.57
CA ILE A 656 -25.83 -21.68 44.27
C ILE A 656 -24.81 -21.12 43.26
N THR A 657 -24.87 -21.60 42.02
CA THR A 657 -24.12 -21.03 40.89
C THR A 657 -25.08 -20.65 39.76
N VAL A 658 -24.93 -19.43 39.28
CA VAL A 658 -25.61 -18.81 38.14
C VAL A 658 -24.72 -19.02 36.91
N SER A 659 -25.24 -19.54 35.80
CA SER A 659 -24.51 -19.61 34.53
C SER A 659 -25.34 -18.97 33.44
N TYR A 660 -24.91 -17.81 32.95
CA TYR A 660 -25.60 -17.07 31.90
C TYR A 660 -25.58 -17.82 30.56
N ILE A 661 -26.59 -17.59 29.73
CA ILE A 661 -26.83 -18.27 28.44
C ILE A 661 -27.49 -17.31 27.44
N ASN A 662 -27.55 -17.72 26.16
CA ASN A 662 -28.14 -16.96 25.04
C ASN A 662 -27.51 -15.55 24.93
N ASP A 663 -28.31 -14.48 24.92
CA ASP A 663 -27.86 -13.07 24.85
C ASP A 663 -26.80 -12.72 25.91
N TYR A 664 -26.77 -13.46 27.02
CA TYR A 664 -25.82 -13.28 28.11
C TYR A 664 -24.75 -14.39 28.18
N ALA A 665 -24.63 -15.28 27.20
CA ALA A 665 -23.68 -16.41 27.21
C ALA A 665 -22.21 -15.97 27.34
N ASN A 666 -21.89 -14.77 26.84
CA ASN A 666 -20.56 -14.15 26.97
C ASN A 666 -20.29 -13.63 28.40
N LEU A 667 -21.32 -13.54 29.27
CA LEU A 667 -21.17 -13.14 30.67
C LEU A 667 -20.75 -14.31 31.57
N LYS A 668 -19.83 -14.00 32.48
CA LYS A 668 -19.21 -14.97 33.39
C LYS A 668 -20.17 -15.45 34.49
N ALA A 669 -20.14 -16.76 34.75
CA ALA A 669 -20.94 -17.40 35.79
C ALA A 669 -20.68 -16.87 37.23
N GLU A 670 -21.75 -16.68 38.01
CA GLU A 670 -21.77 -16.06 39.34
C GLU A 670 -22.12 -17.04 40.47
N ARG A 671 -21.84 -16.69 41.75
CA ARG A 671 -22.03 -17.62 42.90
C ARG A 671 -22.57 -16.96 44.18
N LEU A 672 -23.50 -17.65 44.85
CA LEU A 672 -24.18 -17.21 46.08
C LEU A 672 -24.27 -18.34 47.12
N THR A 673 -24.57 -18.01 48.38
CA THR A 673 -24.64 -18.98 49.50
C THR A 673 -25.81 -18.72 50.44
N PHE A 674 -26.22 -19.75 51.21
CA PHE A 674 -27.24 -19.65 52.26
C PHE A 674 -27.03 -20.71 53.35
N ALA A 675 -27.72 -20.59 54.50
CA ALA A 675 -27.51 -21.44 55.68
C ALA A 675 -28.65 -22.45 55.93
N ILE A 676 -28.29 -23.63 56.48
CA ILE A 676 -29.21 -24.70 56.90
C ILE A 676 -28.94 -25.03 58.37
N THR A 677 -29.99 -25.07 59.19
CA THR A 677 -29.99 -25.16 60.66
C THR A 677 -30.69 -26.44 61.19
N PRO A 678 -30.44 -26.91 62.43
CA PRO A 678 -31.07 -28.13 62.96
C PRO A 678 -32.59 -28.01 63.23
N LYS A 679 -33.37 -29.09 62.99
CA LYS A 679 -34.78 -29.22 63.40
C LYS A 679 -34.89 -29.61 64.88
N SER A 680 -35.91 -29.09 65.57
CA SER A 680 -36.41 -29.61 66.86
C SER A 680 -37.62 -30.51 66.64
N CYS A 681 -37.67 -31.69 67.28
CA CYS A 681 -38.71 -32.71 67.06
C CYS A 681 -39.46 -33.01 68.37
N ASN A 682 -40.81 -32.99 68.33
CA ASN A 682 -41.65 -33.10 69.53
C ASN A 682 -42.57 -34.34 69.55
N ASN A 683 -42.96 -34.88 68.39
CA ASN A 683 -43.75 -36.11 68.27
C ASN A 683 -42.90 -37.18 67.58
N LEU A 684 -42.63 -38.28 68.26
CA LEU A 684 -41.84 -39.39 67.74
C LEU A 684 -42.64 -40.69 67.83
N LEU A 685 -42.74 -41.45 66.73
CA LEU A 685 -43.31 -42.78 66.79
C LEU A 685 -42.26 -43.75 67.33
N ILE A 686 -42.63 -44.47 68.38
CA ILE A 686 -41.93 -45.67 68.83
C ILE A 686 -42.68 -46.84 68.19
N ALA A 687 -42.09 -47.45 67.15
CA ALA A 687 -42.76 -48.48 66.36
C ALA A 687 -43.18 -49.68 67.23
N PRO A 688 -44.41 -50.22 67.05
CA PRO A 688 -44.91 -51.33 67.87
C PRO A 688 -44.11 -52.61 67.64
N ILE A 689 -43.97 -53.38 68.71
CA ILE A 689 -43.13 -54.59 68.76
C ILE A 689 -43.95 -55.80 68.29
N PRO A 690 -43.45 -56.64 67.37
CA PRO A 690 -44.18 -57.82 66.89
C PRO A 690 -44.50 -58.84 68.00
N ASN A 691 -45.70 -59.41 67.94
CA ASN A 691 -46.08 -60.56 68.77
C ASN A 691 -45.19 -61.77 68.48
N GLN A 692 -44.74 -62.46 69.52
CA GLN A 692 -43.75 -63.56 69.43
C GLN A 692 -44.31 -64.89 69.94
N ALA A 693 -43.75 -66.00 69.45
CA ALA A 693 -44.17 -67.35 69.86
C ALA A 693 -43.77 -67.65 71.32
N CYS A 694 -44.70 -68.20 72.11
CA CYS A 694 -44.42 -68.54 73.51
C CYS A 694 -43.50 -69.77 73.60
N THR A 695 -42.29 -69.55 74.11
CA THR A 695 -41.27 -70.60 74.35
C THR A 695 -41.04 -70.87 75.85
N GLY A 696 -41.89 -70.32 76.72
CA GLY A 696 -41.67 -70.32 78.17
C GLY A 696 -40.51 -69.42 78.64
N ARG A 697 -40.18 -68.37 77.88
CA ARG A 697 -39.05 -67.45 78.16
C ARG A 697 -39.46 -65.97 78.00
N ALA A 698 -38.77 -65.09 78.73
CA ALA A 698 -38.90 -63.64 78.59
C ALA A 698 -38.18 -63.12 77.33
N LEU A 699 -38.57 -61.93 76.87
CA LEU A 699 -38.23 -61.39 75.55
C LEU A 699 -37.86 -59.90 75.64
N THR A 700 -36.89 -59.45 74.85
CA THR A 700 -36.34 -58.08 74.89
C THR A 700 -36.26 -57.49 73.47
N PRO A 701 -37.11 -56.51 73.11
CA PRO A 701 -37.22 -55.99 71.75
C PRO A 701 -36.57 -54.60 71.57
N ASN A 702 -36.14 -54.29 70.34
CA ASN A 702 -35.61 -52.97 69.99
C ASN A 702 -36.68 -52.09 69.33
N PRO A 703 -37.02 -50.92 69.88
CA PRO A 703 -37.91 -49.97 69.22
C PRO A 703 -37.19 -49.27 68.05
N THR A 704 -37.89 -49.09 66.93
CA THR A 704 -37.49 -48.07 65.94
C THR A 704 -38.15 -46.76 66.35
N ILE A 705 -37.34 -45.78 66.77
CA ILE A 705 -37.79 -44.40 66.94
C ILE A 705 -37.77 -43.74 65.56
N LYS A 706 -38.88 -43.13 65.15
CA LYS A 706 -38.98 -42.28 63.97
C LYS A 706 -39.54 -40.93 64.37
N ASP A 707 -39.06 -39.86 63.75
CA ASP A 707 -39.91 -38.67 63.61
C ASP A 707 -41.15 -39.11 62.81
N THR A 708 -42.36 -38.71 63.23
CA THR A 708 -43.57 -39.01 62.45
C THR A 708 -43.72 -38.12 61.22
N GLU A 709 -42.96 -37.03 61.15
CA GLU A 709 -43.15 -35.93 60.21
C GLU A 709 -42.17 -35.97 59.03
N ILE A 710 -41.16 -36.87 59.08
CA ILE A 710 -40.06 -37.00 58.09
C ILE A 710 -39.68 -38.49 57.90
#